data_AF-A0A0D3GGF2-F1
#
_entry.id   AF-A0A0D3GGF2-F1
#
_cell.length_a   1.000
_cell.length_b   1.000
_cell.length_c   1.000
_cell.angle_alpha   90.00
_cell.angle_beta   90.00
_cell.angle_gamma   90.00
#
_symmetry.space_group_name_H-M   'P 1'
#
loop_
_entity.id
_entity.type
_entity.pdbx_description
1 polymer ?
#
loop_
_entity_poly.entity_id
_entity_poly.type
_entity_poly.pdbx_seq_one_letter_code
_entity_poly.pdbx_strand_id
1 'polypeptide(L)'
;MDPSYPPSATAPAFSPLELRSLLDGHHLRERDWAFRAMEESPLFCQRRSGGKVFVSPDYNEGKEGQREATMRRVGYLARRGVFRGWLTEPGPDAELRKLALLECLGMYDHSLAIKIGVHFFLWISSRRAAAIARHLAGIPAAKFASLLEPFSCLGYVPPESNEQPPAFALGDLRRLLDGHDLGVRDWMFRVMEQSTLFCSRHGGPGPAGRVFASPDFNKDKEGQREATMRRIGYLARRGVFRGWLTDTEGDAEAELRRIALLDCIGVYDHSLAIKIGVHFFLWGSAIKFLGTKRHHDKWLSDTENYVIKGCFSMTELGHGSNVRGIETVATYDIKTREFVIYTPCESAQKYWIGGAANHATHTIVFAQLHINGRNEGVHAFVAQIRDEHENVMPNIQIADCGHKIGLNGVDNGRIWFNNIRVPRENLLNLVADVLPDGQYVSTIDDPDQRFAAFLSPLTLGRVNIAVNAVYISKVGVAIAVRYALSRRAFSVTPDGPEMLLLDYPSHQRRLLPLLAKACLMSSAGNFMKRMYVKRTPELNKSIHIYSSALKATLTWQNMTTLQECREACGGQGLKTENRIGIFKAEFDVQSTFEGDNNVLMQQVSKALYAEFLTAKRKNQPFKGLGLEHLNGPCPVIPDYLTSGTLRSSSFQMDLLCLRERDLLKRFTTEVSNYLAQGESREKALMLSYQLAEDLARAFTERTILQIFLEDEKNIPTGSLKDILGLLRSLYVMVCIDESASFLRYGCLSRENVAAARKEVMTLCSELRPHALAIVSSFGIPDAFLSPLAFDWIEANARSSGNE
;
A
#
# COMPACT_ATOMS: atom_id res chain seq x y z
N MET A 1 18.72 -35.61 -15.19
CA MET A 1 18.87 -34.29 -15.85
C MET A 1 18.11 -34.39 -17.15
N ASP A 2 17.01 -33.64 -17.26
CA ASP A 2 16.11 -33.62 -18.41
C ASP A 2 16.78 -32.87 -19.59
N PRO A 3 16.83 -33.43 -20.82
CA PRO A 3 17.42 -32.78 -21.98
C PRO A 3 16.63 -31.56 -22.51
N SER A 4 15.49 -31.21 -21.89
CA SER A 4 14.62 -30.11 -22.32
C SER A 4 15.06 -28.71 -21.87
N TYR A 5 16.09 -28.59 -21.02
CA TYR A 5 16.65 -27.29 -20.64
C TYR A 5 17.70 -26.81 -21.65
N PRO A 6 17.59 -25.59 -22.21
CA PRO A 6 18.65 -25.03 -23.04
C PRO A 6 19.95 -24.96 -22.23
N PRO A 7 21.11 -25.23 -22.86
CA PRO A 7 22.39 -25.28 -22.17
C PRO A 7 22.69 -23.94 -21.49
N SER A 8 23.31 -24.07 -20.32
CA SER A 8 23.69 -23.03 -19.36
C SER A 8 24.12 -21.70 -19.99
N ALA A 9 23.62 -20.61 -19.39
CA ALA A 9 24.04 -19.22 -19.55
C ALA A 9 25.34 -19.03 -20.34
N THR A 10 25.22 -18.46 -21.54
CA THR A 10 26.35 -17.89 -22.26
C THR A 10 27.15 -17.00 -21.30
N ALA A 11 28.48 -17.12 -21.32
CA ALA A 11 29.35 -16.23 -20.56
C ALA A 11 28.94 -14.78 -20.85
N PRO A 12 28.85 -13.90 -19.83
CA PRO A 12 28.40 -12.53 -20.02
C PRO A 12 29.27 -11.84 -21.08
N ALA A 13 28.64 -11.06 -21.97
CA ALA A 13 29.31 -10.34 -23.05
C ALA A 13 30.26 -9.23 -22.57
N PHE A 14 30.42 -9.07 -21.25
CA PHE A 14 31.29 -8.10 -20.60
C PHE A 14 31.91 -8.71 -19.34
N SER A 15 33.07 -8.21 -18.92
CA SER A 15 33.71 -8.61 -17.66
C SER A 15 33.01 -7.94 -16.47
N PRO A 16 32.45 -8.69 -15.51
CA PRO A 16 31.89 -8.10 -14.30
C PRO A 16 32.91 -7.29 -13.49
N LEU A 17 34.20 -7.64 -13.56
CA LEU A 17 35.27 -6.92 -12.89
C LEU A 17 35.55 -5.56 -13.53
N GLU A 18 35.52 -5.48 -14.86
CA GLU A 18 35.68 -4.21 -15.58
C GLU A 18 34.49 -3.30 -15.35
N LEU A 19 33.25 -3.84 -15.40
CA LEU A 19 32.05 -3.08 -15.10
C LEU A 19 32.09 -2.55 -13.66
N ARG A 20 32.52 -3.39 -12.70
CA ARG A 20 32.67 -2.95 -11.32
C ARG A 20 33.72 -1.86 -11.17
N SER A 21 34.85 -1.95 -11.88
CA SER A 21 35.86 -0.89 -11.87
C SER A 21 35.31 0.43 -12.43
N LEU A 22 34.40 0.37 -13.39
CA LEU A 22 33.75 1.55 -13.94
C LEU A 22 32.69 2.13 -12.98
N LEU A 23 31.89 1.29 -12.34
CA LEU A 23 30.77 1.70 -11.48
C LEU A 23 31.20 2.09 -10.07
N ASP A 24 32.03 1.28 -9.42
CA ASP A 24 32.50 1.52 -8.04
C ASP A 24 33.73 2.45 -8.03
N GLY A 25 34.39 2.60 -9.17
CA GLY A 25 35.50 3.52 -9.43
C GLY A 25 36.82 3.12 -8.76
N HIS A 26 36.95 3.41 -7.47
CA HIS A 26 38.23 3.40 -6.75
C HIS A 26 38.24 2.43 -5.55
N HIS A 27 39.45 2.09 -5.09
CA HIS A 27 39.68 1.35 -3.83
C HIS A 27 38.93 0.00 -3.75
N LEU A 28 38.81 -0.70 -4.89
CA LEU A 28 38.05 -1.96 -4.97
C LEU A 28 38.57 -3.03 -4.00
N ARG A 29 39.88 -3.08 -3.76
CA ARG A 29 40.49 -4.04 -2.83
C ARG A 29 40.05 -3.77 -1.39
N GLU A 30 39.99 -2.52 -0.99
CA GLU A 30 39.53 -2.08 0.33
C GLU A 30 38.02 -2.33 0.49
N ARG A 31 37.23 -2.09 -0.57
CA ARG A 31 35.81 -2.44 -0.61
C ARG A 31 35.60 -3.95 -0.41
N ASP A 32 36.32 -4.78 -1.17
CA ASP A 32 36.28 -6.25 -1.04
C ASP A 32 36.70 -6.74 0.33
N TRP A 33 37.70 -6.09 0.90
CA TRP A 33 38.16 -6.39 2.24
C TRP A 33 37.11 -6.03 3.31
N ALA A 34 36.41 -4.89 3.16
CA ALA A 34 35.33 -4.50 4.06
C ALA A 34 34.14 -5.49 4.00
N PHE A 35 33.73 -5.90 2.80
CA PHE A 35 32.68 -6.93 2.63
C PHE A 35 33.09 -8.25 3.28
N ARG A 36 34.31 -8.74 3.02
CA ARG A 36 34.84 -9.95 3.68
C ARG A 36 34.89 -9.83 5.20
N ALA A 37 35.29 -8.67 5.73
CA ALA A 37 35.28 -8.45 7.18
C ALA A 37 33.88 -8.60 7.78
N MET A 38 32.82 -8.21 7.07
CA MET A 38 31.43 -8.43 7.52
C MET A 38 31.03 -9.92 7.43
N GLU A 39 31.42 -10.61 6.35
CA GLU A 39 31.18 -12.05 6.15
C GLU A 39 31.91 -12.97 7.15
N GLU A 40 32.90 -12.46 7.88
CA GLU A 40 33.66 -13.23 8.88
C GLU A 40 33.08 -13.15 10.30
N SER A 41 32.20 -12.18 10.59
CA SER A 41 31.65 -11.98 11.94
C SER A 41 30.16 -12.29 12.08
N PRO A 42 29.73 -13.05 13.11
CA PRO A 42 28.33 -13.31 13.38
C PRO A 42 27.55 -12.05 13.77
N LEU A 43 28.23 -10.94 14.11
CA LEU A 43 27.60 -9.64 14.36
C LEU A 43 26.83 -9.07 13.15
N PHE A 44 27.09 -9.60 11.96
CA PHE A 44 26.41 -9.25 10.71
C PHE A 44 25.36 -10.30 10.29
N CYS A 45 24.90 -11.12 11.25
CA CYS A 45 23.77 -12.04 11.12
C CYS A 45 23.92 -12.99 9.93
N GLN A 46 25.01 -13.76 9.95
CA GLN A 46 25.38 -14.64 8.86
C GLN A 46 24.35 -15.75 8.64
N ARG A 47 23.98 -15.96 7.38
CA ARG A 47 23.26 -17.14 6.91
C ARG A 47 24.10 -17.85 5.86
N ARG A 48 24.24 -19.17 5.98
CA ARG A 48 24.96 -20.00 5.01
C ARG A 48 23.95 -20.81 4.20
N SER A 49 23.99 -20.67 2.88
CA SER A 49 23.13 -21.43 1.97
C SER A 49 23.81 -21.60 0.62
N GLY A 50 23.77 -22.81 0.06
CA GLY A 50 24.36 -23.11 -1.26
C GLY A 50 25.85 -22.78 -1.38
N GLY A 51 26.63 -22.94 -0.30
CA GLY A 51 28.06 -22.60 -0.27
C GLY A 51 28.37 -21.09 -0.18
N LYS A 52 27.35 -20.23 -0.07
CA LYS A 52 27.49 -18.78 0.07
C LYS A 52 27.21 -18.32 1.49
N VAL A 53 27.83 -17.20 1.89
CA VAL A 53 27.54 -16.48 3.13
C VAL A 53 26.72 -15.25 2.78
N PHE A 54 25.61 -15.05 3.47
CA PHE A 54 24.77 -13.88 3.37
C PHE A 54 24.82 -13.15 4.71
N VAL A 55 25.00 -11.84 4.68
CA VAL A 55 24.93 -10.98 5.86
C VAL A 55 23.75 -10.03 5.72
N SER A 56 23.05 -9.76 6.82
CA SER A 56 21.98 -8.77 6.86
C SER A 56 21.88 -8.14 8.24
N PRO A 57 21.25 -6.98 8.41
CA PRO A 57 20.79 -6.56 9.73
C PRO A 57 19.78 -7.58 10.29
N ASP A 58 19.74 -7.77 11.60
CA ASP A 58 18.71 -8.60 12.25
C ASP A 58 17.51 -7.73 12.57
N TYR A 59 16.53 -7.69 11.67
CA TYR A 59 15.33 -6.87 11.85
C TYR A 59 14.35 -7.38 12.93
N ASN A 60 14.62 -8.51 13.60
CA ASN A 60 13.76 -8.97 14.69
C ASN A 60 14.00 -8.23 16.00
N GLU A 61 15.18 -7.62 16.16
CA GLU A 61 15.53 -6.86 17.34
C GLU A 61 14.74 -5.56 17.44
N GLY A 62 14.27 -5.25 18.64
CA GLY A 62 13.66 -3.96 18.96
C GLY A 62 14.65 -2.80 18.81
N LYS A 63 14.15 -1.57 18.87
CA LYS A 63 14.93 -0.35 18.60
C LYS A 63 16.24 -0.23 19.40
N GLU A 64 16.22 -0.55 20.69
CA GLU A 64 17.44 -0.49 21.53
C GLU A 64 18.42 -1.63 21.20
N GLY A 65 17.91 -2.84 20.92
CA GLY A 65 18.71 -3.96 20.46
C GLY A 65 19.45 -3.64 19.16
N GLN A 66 18.79 -2.98 18.21
CA GLN A 66 19.45 -2.47 16.98
C GLN A 66 20.58 -1.50 17.31
N ARG A 67 20.34 -0.53 18.20
CA ARG A 67 21.34 0.49 18.57
C ARG A 67 22.58 -0.13 19.20
N GLU A 68 22.40 -1.11 20.08
CA GLU A 68 23.48 -1.86 20.71
C GLU A 68 24.24 -2.69 19.68
N ALA A 69 23.53 -3.42 18.81
CA ALA A 69 24.12 -4.21 17.73
C ALA A 69 24.97 -3.34 16.81
N THR A 70 24.51 -2.16 16.43
CA THR A 70 25.29 -1.19 15.64
C THR A 70 26.60 -0.84 16.36
N MET A 71 26.57 -0.55 17.66
CA MET A 71 27.80 -0.21 18.41
C MET A 71 28.78 -1.38 18.52
N ARG A 72 28.28 -2.61 18.69
CA ARG A 72 29.12 -3.82 18.66
C ARG A 72 29.79 -4.02 17.31
N ARG A 73 29.07 -3.77 16.20
CA ARG A 73 29.61 -3.78 14.82
C ARG A 73 30.70 -2.72 14.65
N VAL A 74 30.47 -1.48 15.11
CA VAL A 74 31.50 -0.41 15.09
C VAL A 74 32.77 -0.87 15.81
N GLY A 75 32.64 -1.43 17.03
CA GLY A 75 33.79 -1.93 17.79
C GLY A 75 34.55 -3.06 17.07
N TYR A 76 33.84 -3.97 16.40
CA TYR A 76 34.45 -5.03 15.59
C TYR A 76 35.21 -4.47 14.38
N LEU A 77 34.59 -3.56 13.61
CA LEU A 77 35.21 -2.94 12.44
C LEU A 77 36.45 -2.13 12.83
N ALA A 78 36.41 -1.45 13.98
CA ALA A 78 37.56 -0.75 14.54
C ALA A 78 38.73 -1.71 14.82
N ARG A 79 38.47 -2.86 15.47
CA ARG A 79 39.51 -3.89 15.73
C ARG A 79 40.07 -4.51 14.46
N ARG A 80 39.26 -4.63 13.41
CA ARG A 80 39.72 -5.08 12.09
C ARG A 80 40.54 -4.01 11.35
N GLY A 81 40.63 -2.79 11.87
CA GLY A 81 41.41 -1.72 11.27
C GLY A 81 40.70 -0.96 10.15
N VAL A 82 39.37 -1.07 10.06
CA VAL A 82 38.56 -0.38 9.03
C VAL A 82 38.76 1.13 9.11
N PHE A 83 38.87 1.65 10.33
CA PHE A 83 39.03 3.09 10.59
C PHE A 83 40.50 3.54 10.69
N ARG A 84 41.47 2.67 10.37
CA ARG A 84 42.89 3.01 10.44
C ARG A 84 43.20 4.14 9.47
N GLY A 85 43.86 5.19 9.96
CA GLY A 85 44.24 6.35 9.14
C GLY A 85 43.15 7.40 8.97
N TRP A 86 41.89 7.13 9.37
CA TRP A 86 40.77 8.02 9.07
C TRP A 86 40.93 9.44 9.63
N LEU A 87 41.56 9.57 10.81
CA LEU A 87 41.80 10.85 11.48
C LEU A 87 43.22 11.40 11.30
N THR A 88 44.14 10.62 10.75
CA THR A 88 45.58 10.90 10.78
C THR A 88 46.20 11.00 9.40
N GLU A 89 45.62 10.36 8.39
CA GLU A 89 46.10 10.40 7.00
C GLU A 89 45.42 11.55 6.26
N PRO A 90 46.18 12.58 5.84
CA PRO A 90 45.67 13.66 5.01
C PRO A 90 45.74 13.28 3.53
N GLY A 91 44.97 13.98 2.70
CA GLY A 91 45.11 13.97 1.25
C GLY A 91 43.94 13.28 0.52
N PRO A 92 43.78 13.55 -0.80
CA PRO A 92 42.61 13.10 -1.56
C PRO A 92 42.45 11.57 -1.60
N ASP A 93 43.54 10.82 -1.74
CA ASP A 93 43.49 9.35 -1.79
C ASP A 93 42.96 8.75 -0.48
N ALA A 94 43.44 9.26 0.66
CA ALA A 94 42.95 8.86 1.98
C ALA A 94 41.47 9.21 2.17
N GLU A 95 40.99 10.36 1.68
CA GLU A 95 39.56 10.71 1.71
C GLU A 95 38.71 9.76 0.83
N LEU A 96 39.17 9.45 -0.39
CA LEU A 96 38.49 8.49 -1.27
C LEU A 96 38.45 7.08 -0.65
N ARG A 97 39.53 6.66 0.01
CA ARG A 97 39.55 5.40 0.77
C ARG A 97 38.51 5.39 1.89
N LYS A 98 38.35 6.49 2.64
CA LYS A 98 37.34 6.63 3.69
C LYS A 98 35.93 6.53 3.11
N LEU A 99 35.66 7.23 2.01
CA LEU A 99 34.37 7.18 1.31
C LEU A 99 34.05 5.77 0.81
N ALA A 100 35.01 5.09 0.18
CA ALA A 100 34.82 3.71 -0.29
C ALA A 100 34.40 2.75 0.84
N LEU A 101 35.05 2.85 2.00
CA LEU A 101 34.72 2.03 3.16
C LEU A 101 33.36 2.44 3.78
N LEU A 102 33.07 3.74 3.88
CA LEU A 102 31.80 4.23 4.41
C LEU A 102 30.61 3.79 3.53
N GLU A 103 30.78 3.82 2.20
CA GLU A 103 29.80 3.33 1.24
C GLU A 103 29.54 1.84 1.42
N CYS A 104 30.57 1.01 1.55
CA CYS A 104 30.41 -0.43 1.83
C CYS A 104 29.60 -0.67 3.12
N LEU A 105 29.88 0.09 4.18
CA LEU A 105 29.13 0.00 5.43
C LEU A 105 27.69 0.49 5.27
N GLY A 106 27.46 1.55 4.49
CA GLY A 106 26.15 2.12 4.20
C GLY A 106 25.28 1.20 3.34
N MET A 107 25.87 0.42 2.45
CA MET A 107 25.19 -0.62 1.68
C MET A 107 24.66 -1.75 2.57
N TYR A 108 25.38 -2.09 3.66
CA TYR A 108 24.91 -3.08 4.62
C TYR A 108 23.87 -2.49 5.59
N ASP A 109 24.19 -1.36 6.22
CA ASP A 109 23.36 -0.70 7.22
C ASP A 109 23.63 0.82 7.21
N HIS A 110 22.66 1.59 6.71
CA HIS A 110 22.80 3.04 6.64
C HIS A 110 22.89 3.70 8.03
N SER A 111 22.29 3.10 9.06
CA SER A 111 22.41 3.59 10.44
C SER A 111 23.85 3.45 10.94
N LEU A 112 24.50 2.32 10.63
CA LEU A 112 25.91 2.09 10.93
C LEU A 112 26.79 3.16 10.27
N ALA A 113 26.60 3.41 8.97
CA ALA A 113 27.35 4.44 8.26
C ALA A 113 27.11 5.85 8.81
N ILE A 114 25.86 6.24 9.10
CA ILE A 114 25.56 7.55 9.70
C ILE A 114 26.23 7.69 11.06
N LYS A 115 26.11 6.69 11.95
CA LYS A 115 26.74 6.76 13.29
C LYS A 115 28.24 6.97 13.17
N ILE A 116 28.89 6.18 12.33
CA ILE A 116 30.31 6.30 12.01
C ILE A 116 30.60 7.71 11.51
N GLY A 117 29.95 8.15 10.42
CA GLY A 117 30.13 9.47 9.81
C GLY A 117 29.96 10.62 10.81
N VAL A 118 28.89 10.63 11.61
CA VAL A 118 28.64 11.67 12.63
C VAL A 118 29.75 11.72 13.66
N HIS A 119 30.22 10.57 14.18
CA HIS A 119 31.34 10.55 15.11
C HIS A 119 32.63 11.09 14.48
N PHE A 120 32.88 10.85 13.19
CA PHE A 120 34.03 11.40 12.47
C PHE A 120 33.91 12.90 12.19
N PHE A 121 32.76 13.37 11.68
CA PHE A 121 32.54 14.78 11.34
C PHE A 121 32.46 15.68 12.58
N LEU A 122 31.79 15.25 13.65
CA LEU A 122 31.71 16.03 14.89
C LEU A 122 33.08 16.18 15.56
N TRP A 123 33.97 15.19 15.43
CA TRP A 123 35.33 15.32 15.97
C TRP A 123 36.15 16.40 15.23
N ILE A 124 36.04 16.48 13.91
CA ILE A 124 36.66 17.54 13.10
C ILE A 124 36.09 18.92 13.48
N SER A 125 34.77 19.02 13.65
CA SER A 125 34.09 20.24 14.08
C SER A 125 34.49 20.64 15.51
N SER A 126 34.69 19.68 16.42
CA SER A 126 35.15 19.95 17.79
C SER A 126 36.56 20.55 17.83
N ARG A 127 37.44 20.16 16.90
CA ARG A 127 38.77 20.78 16.75
C ARG A 127 38.67 22.22 16.25
N ARG A 128 37.75 22.52 15.33
CA ARG A 128 37.44 23.89 14.90
C ARG A 128 36.80 24.71 16.01
N ALA A 129 35.83 24.14 16.73
CA ALA A 129 35.20 24.79 17.87
C ALA A 129 36.19 25.08 19.00
N ALA A 130 37.13 24.17 19.29
CA ALA A 130 38.21 24.41 20.24
C ALA A 130 39.21 25.47 19.74
N ALA A 131 39.45 25.58 18.43
CA ALA A 131 40.23 26.66 17.84
C ALA A 131 39.50 28.02 17.97
N ILE A 132 38.20 28.07 17.68
CA ILE A 132 37.35 29.25 17.84
C ILE A 132 37.25 29.65 19.32
N ALA A 133 37.01 28.70 20.23
CA ALA A 133 36.95 28.95 21.66
C ALA A 133 38.29 29.51 22.21
N ARG A 134 39.44 29.01 21.73
CA ARG A 134 40.76 29.60 22.03
C ARG A 134 40.92 31.02 21.49
N HIS A 135 40.32 31.32 20.34
CA HIS A 135 40.29 32.67 19.76
C HIS A 135 39.36 33.62 20.54
N LEU A 136 38.26 33.10 21.08
CA LEU A 136 37.27 33.85 21.86
C LEU A 136 37.66 34.02 23.35
N ALA A 137 38.57 33.19 23.88
CA ALA A 137 39.02 33.21 25.28
C ALA A 137 39.74 34.52 25.71
N GLY A 138 40.06 35.42 24.76
CA GLY A 138 40.66 36.72 25.04
C GLY A 138 39.68 37.91 25.07
N ILE A 139 38.36 37.68 24.95
CA ILE A 139 37.36 38.75 24.85
C ILE A 139 36.68 38.95 26.23
N PRO A 140 36.66 40.18 26.80
CA PRO A 140 36.01 40.45 28.09
C PRO A 140 34.50 40.20 28.04
N ALA A 141 33.96 39.49 29.03
CA ALA A 141 32.54 39.12 29.15
C ALA A 141 31.57 40.33 29.07
N ALA A 142 32.01 41.52 29.51
CA ALA A 142 31.23 42.75 29.47
C ALA A 142 30.84 43.21 28.05
N LYS A 143 31.57 42.82 26.99
CA LYS A 143 31.21 43.12 25.60
C LYS A 143 30.16 42.17 25.00
N PHE A 144 29.94 40.99 25.60
CA PHE A 144 28.96 40.02 25.10
C PHE A 144 27.54 40.37 25.55
N ALA A 145 27.36 40.87 26.76
CA ALA A 145 26.04 41.21 27.30
C ALA A 145 25.34 42.34 26.51
N SER A 146 26.10 43.26 25.91
CA SER A 146 25.57 44.35 25.07
C SER A 146 25.24 43.93 23.63
N LEU A 147 25.52 42.68 23.24
CA LEU A 147 25.28 42.13 21.88
C LEU A 147 24.14 41.09 21.84
N LEU A 148 23.55 40.76 22.99
CA LEU A 148 22.49 39.76 23.10
C LEU A 148 21.13 40.46 23.06
N GLU A 149 20.55 40.59 21.87
CA GLU A 149 19.14 40.94 21.75
C GLU A 149 18.28 39.68 21.89
N PRO A 150 17.22 39.71 22.72
CA PRO A 150 16.30 38.59 22.85
C PRO A 150 15.45 38.48 21.57
N PHE A 151 15.67 37.43 20.78
CA PHE A 151 14.78 37.08 19.69
C PHE A 151 13.58 36.30 20.25
N SER A 152 12.38 36.64 19.79
CA SER A 152 11.18 35.87 20.12
C SER A 152 11.29 34.47 19.53
N CYS A 153 11.08 33.45 20.37
CA CYS A 153 10.97 32.08 19.89
C CYS A 153 9.73 31.94 19.00
N LEU A 154 9.80 31.06 18.00
CA LEU A 154 8.61 30.69 17.22
C LEU A 154 7.57 30.06 18.15
N GLY A 155 6.36 30.62 18.15
CA GLY A 155 5.19 30.07 18.84
C GLY A 155 4.35 29.18 17.93
N TYR A 156 3.66 28.20 18.51
CA TYR A 156 2.63 27.45 17.80
C TYR A 156 1.35 28.30 17.75
N VAL A 157 0.75 28.39 16.57
CA VAL A 157 -0.58 28.98 16.39
C VAL A 157 -1.45 27.92 15.70
N PRO A 158 -2.60 27.54 16.30
CA PRO A 158 -3.52 26.60 15.67
C PRO A 158 -3.94 27.09 14.28
N PRO A 159 -3.97 26.22 13.25
CA PRO A 159 -4.46 26.59 11.93
C PRO A 159 -5.85 27.25 11.96
N GLU A 160 -6.71 26.80 12.86
CA GLU A 160 -8.08 27.31 13.06
C GLU A 160 -8.13 28.78 13.48
N SER A 161 -7.03 29.34 14.00
CA SER A 161 -6.95 30.75 14.41
C SER A 161 -6.54 31.69 13.28
N ASN A 162 -5.86 31.18 12.25
CA ASN A 162 -5.34 31.99 11.14
C ASN A 162 -6.12 31.79 9.83
N GLU A 163 -6.74 30.63 9.64
CA GLU A 163 -7.46 30.30 8.42
C GLU A 163 -8.91 30.81 8.48
N GLN A 164 -9.48 31.07 7.30
CA GLN A 164 -10.85 31.57 7.19
C GLN A 164 -11.86 30.49 7.63
N PRO A 165 -13.03 30.88 8.17
CA PRO A 165 -14.10 29.93 8.45
C PRO A 165 -14.47 29.12 7.20
N PRO A 166 -14.84 27.84 7.35
CA PRO A 166 -15.24 27.00 6.23
C PRO A 166 -16.35 27.64 5.39
N ALA A 167 -16.15 27.71 4.08
CA ALA A 167 -17.15 28.21 3.13
C ALA A 167 -18.37 27.27 2.99
N PHE A 168 -18.29 26.06 3.53
CA PHE A 168 -19.33 25.04 3.50
C PHE A 168 -19.37 24.27 4.83
N ALA A 169 -20.48 23.61 5.12
CA ALA A 169 -20.59 22.76 6.31
C ALA A 169 -19.72 21.51 6.16
N LEU A 170 -18.77 21.30 7.07
CA LEU A 170 -17.80 20.19 7.02
C LEU A 170 -18.48 18.81 6.92
N GLY A 171 -19.64 18.66 7.57
CA GLY A 171 -20.44 17.44 7.54
C GLY A 171 -20.98 17.10 6.14
N ASP A 172 -21.16 18.07 5.25
CA ASP A 172 -21.69 17.85 3.90
C ASP A 172 -20.63 17.19 3.02
N LEU A 173 -19.40 17.70 3.06
CA LEU A 173 -18.28 17.07 2.36
C LEU A 173 -17.95 15.70 2.99
N ARG A 174 -18.02 15.57 4.32
CA ARG A 174 -17.85 14.26 4.98
C ARG A 174 -18.85 13.23 4.46
N ARG A 175 -20.13 13.58 4.36
CA ARG A 175 -21.18 12.69 3.84
C ARG A 175 -20.88 12.20 2.43
N LEU A 176 -20.34 13.08 1.58
CA LEU A 176 -19.90 12.71 0.23
C LEU A 176 -18.70 11.76 0.25
N LEU A 177 -17.67 12.09 1.03
CA LEU A 177 -16.39 11.37 1.04
C LEU A 177 -16.45 10.02 1.75
N ASP A 178 -17.26 9.86 2.81
CA ASP A 178 -17.45 8.58 3.50
C ASP A 178 -18.61 7.76 2.91
N GLY A 179 -19.61 8.44 2.35
CA GLY A 179 -20.73 7.87 1.59
C GLY A 179 -21.81 7.19 2.42
N HIS A 180 -21.48 6.53 3.53
CA HIS A 180 -22.42 5.72 4.32
C HIS A 180 -21.93 5.48 5.77
N ASP A 181 -22.85 5.08 6.65
CA ASP A 181 -22.60 4.59 8.02
C ASP A 181 -21.77 5.53 8.93
N LEU A 182 -21.89 6.85 8.79
CA LEU A 182 -21.09 7.83 9.54
C LEU A 182 -21.17 7.61 11.07
N GLY A 183 -22.37 7.34 11.59
CA GLY A 183 -22.55 7.09 13.02
C GLY A 183 -21.86 5.82 13.53
N VAL A 184 -21.79 4.78 12.70
CA VAL A 184 -21.08 3.53 13.02
C VAL A 184 -19.57 3.73 12.97
N ARG A 185 -19.08 4.53 12.00
CA ARG A 185 -17.66 4.93 11.93
C ARG A 185 -17.24 5.69 13.19
N ASP A 186 -18.05 6.66 13.60
CA ASP A 186 -17.82 7.43 14.83
C ASP A 186 -17.86 6.54 16.08
N TRP A 187 -18.78 5.56 16.12
CA TRP A 187 -18.81 4.57 17.20
C TRP A 187 -17.55 3.71 17.24
N MET A 188 -17.06 3.25 16.09
CA MET A 188 -15.87 2.40 16.01
C MET A 188 -14.60 3.11 16.50
N PHE A 189 -14.44 4.39 16.14
CA PHE A 189 -13.34 5.20 16.67
C PHE A 189 -13.43 5.35 18.20
N ARG A 190 -14.62 5.68 18.74
CA ARG A 190 -14.82 5.75 20.20
C ARG A 190 -14.53 4.43 20.91
N VAL A 191 -14.90 3.29 20.31
CA VAL A 191 -14.61 1.96 20.88
C VAL A 191 -13.10 1.73 21.06
N MET A 192 -12.28 2.18 20.09
CA MET A 192 -10.82 2.10 20.19
C MET A 192 -10.26 3.10 21.21
N GLU A 193 -10.75 4.35 21.22
CA GLU A 193 -10.30 5.39 22.16
C GLU A 193 -10.54 5.03 23.64
N GLN A 194 -11.59 4.26 23.93
CA GLN A 194 -11.93 3.81 25.28
C GLN A 194 -10.95 2.79 25.89
N SER A 195 -9.96 2.30 25.13
CA SER A 195 -9.08 1.22 25.56
C SER A 195 -7.60 1.57 25.42
N THR A 196 -6.85 1.31 26.49
CA THR A 196 -5.39 1.44 26.53
C THR A 196 -4.67 0.49 25.57
N LEU A 197 -5.37 -0.51 25.00
CA LEU A 197 -4.81 -1.38 23.95
C LEU A 197 -4.54 -0.64 22.63
N PHE A 198 -5.25 0.46 22.40
CA PHE A 198 -5.14 1.27 21.18
C PHE A 198 -4.38 2.57 21.43
N CYS A 199 -4.40 3.09 22.66
CA CYS A 199 -3.80 4.36 23.03
C CYS A 199 -2.45 4.13 23.73
N SER A 200 -1.35 4.48 23.06
CA SER A 200 0.03 4.23 23.53
C SER A 200 0.56 5.32 24.48
N ARG A 201 -0.08 6.49 24.54
CA ARG A 201 0.29 7.61 25.43
C ARG A 201 -0.95 8.31 25.97
N HIS A 202 -1.09 8.32 27.30
CA HIS A 202 -1.73 9.42 27.99
C HIS A 202 -0.65 10.51 28.06
N GLY A 203 -0.88 11.68 27.48
CA GLY A 203 0.10 12.77 27.55
C GLY A 203 0.57 12.96 29.00
N GLY A 204 1.87 13.25 29.18
CA GLY A 204 2.37 13.72 30.49
C GLY A 204 1.59 14.96 30.96
N PRO A 205 1.80 15.41 32.20
CA PRO A 205 1.04 16.50 32.80
C PRO A 205 1.39 17.84 32.13
N GLY A 206 0.76 18.10 30.97
CA GLY A 206 0.82 19.34 30.21
C GLY A 206 -0.61 19.80 29.84
N PRO A 207 -0.82 21.09 29.54
CA PRO A 207 -2.15 21.68 29.49
C PRO A 207 -3.14 21.13 28.43
N ALA A 208 -2.72 20.27 27.48
CA ALA A 208 -3.63 19.77 26.45
C ALA A 208 -4.27 18.39 26.70
N GLY A 209 -3.72 17.51 27.55
CA GLY A 209 -4.34 16.21 27.91
C GLY A 209 -4.80 15.31 26.74
N ARG A 210 -4.34 15.53 25.50
CA ARG A 210 -4.84 14.85 24.29
C ARG A 210 -4.34 13.40 24.23
N VAL A 211 -5.25 12.50 23.86
CA VAL A 211 -4.97 11.08 23.66
C VAL A 211 -4.69 10.82 22.19
N PHE A 212 -3.60 10.12 21.88
CA PHE A 212 -3.28 9.66 20.53
C PHE A 212 -3.35 8.14 20.45
N ALA A 213 -4.12 7.64 19.48
CA ALA A 213 -4.25 6.23 19.17
C ALA A 213 -3.17 5.83 18.15
N SER A 214 -2.21 5.02 18.59
CA SER A 214 -1.22 4.42 17.70
C SER A 214 -0.73 3.08 18.25
N PRO A 215 -0.33 2.14 17.38
CA PRO A 215 0.43 0.98 17.80
C PRO A 215 1.76 1.38 18.46
N ASP A 216 2.21 0.57 19.43
CA ASP A 216 3.56 0.70 19.98
C ASP A 216 4.57 0.03 19.05
N PHE A 217 5.20 0.85 18.21
CA PHE A 217 6.18 0.41 17.22
C PHE A 217 7.57 0.09 17.82
N ASN A 218 7.76 0.23 19.15
CA ASN A 218 9.00 -0.23 19.79
C ASN A 218 9.00 -1.74 20.06
N LYS A 219 7.82 -2.38 20.02
CA LYS A 219 7.71 -3.83 20.18
C LYS A 219 8.35 -4.54 19.00
N ASP A 220 9.00 -5.65 19.31
CA ASP A 220 9.46 -6.61 18.31
C ASP A 220 8.28 -7.26 17.56
N LYS A 221 8.60 -8.08 16.57
CA LYS A 221 7.61 -8.76 15.72
C LYS A 221 6.61 -9.60 16.54
N GLU A 222 7.06 -10.34 17.55
CA GLU A 222 6.17 -11.19 18.36
C GLU A 222 5.29 -10.35 19.31
N GLY A 223 5.83 -9.29 19.90
CA GLY A 223 5.06 -8.35 20.71
C GLY A 223 3.99 -7.60 19.92
N GLN A 224 4.22 -7.33 18.64
CA GLN A 224 3.20 -6.78 17.73
C GLN A 224 2.09 -7.80 17.45
N ARG A 225 2.43 -9.07 17.17
CA ARG A 225 1.45 -10.15 16.93
C ARG A 225 0.51 -10.36 18.12
N GLU A 226 1.08 -10.43 19.32
CA GLU A 226 0.30 -10.56 20.55
C GLU A 226 -0.62 -9.35 20.77
N ALA A 227 -0.11 -8.13 20.54
CA ALA A 227 -0.92 -6.92 20.64
C ALA A 227 -2.10 -6.93 19.64
N THR A 228 -1.87 -7.36 18.40
CA THR A 228 -2.91 -7.49 17.38
C THR A 228 -4.01 -8.47 17.82
N MET A 229 -3.66 -9.65 18.33
CA MET A 229 -4.67 -10.62 18.81
C MET A 229 -5.45 -10.11 20.02
N ARG A 230 -4.80 -9.44 20.96
CA ARG A 230 -5.49 -8.81 22.12
C ARG A 230 -6.50 -7.75 21.68
N ARG A 231 -6.16 -6.95 20.67
CA ARG A 231 -7.07 -5.96 20.07
C ARG A 231 -8.25 -6.63 19.40
N ILE A 232 -8.04 -7.69 18.62
CA ILE A 232 -9.12 -8.49 18.02
C ILE A 232 -10.08 -9.01 19.11
N GLY A 233 -9.54 -9.62 20.17
CA GLY A 233 -10.36 -10.11 21.28
C GLY A 233 -11.14 -8.99 21.99
N TYR A 234 -10.58 -7.80 22.12
CA TYR A 234 -11.30 -6.64 22.63
C TYR A 234 -12.46 -6.23 21.70
N LEU A 235 -12.22 -6.11 20.39
CA LEU A 235 -13.26 -5.76 19.42
C LEU A 235 -14.39 -6.80 19.39
N ALA A 236 -14.06 -8.08 19.46
CA ALA A 236 -15.04 -9.17 19.55
C ALA A 236 -15.95 -9.01 20.78
N ARG A 237 -15.37 -8.76 21.98
CA ARG A 237 -16.15 -8.51 23.21
C ARG A 237 -17.04 -7.27 23.16
N ARG A 238 -16.71 -6.30 22.30
CA ARG A 238 -17.53 -5.11 22.05
C ARG A 238 -18.62 -5.33 21.00
N GLY A 239 -18.75 -6.55 20.47
CA GLY A 239 -19.76 -6.93 19.49
C GLY A 239 -19.48 -6.42 18.08
N VAL A 240 -18.24 -5.99 17.78
CA VAL A 240 -17.88 -5.40 16.47
C VAL A 240 -18.15 -6.38 15.32
N PHE A 241 -17.90 -7.67 15.54
CA PHE A 241 -17.99 -8.71 14.51
C PHE A 241 -19.34 -9.41 14.43
N ARG A 242 -20.30 -9.06 15.30
CA ARG A 242 -21.62 -9.70 15.31
C ARG A 242 -22.30 -9.51 13.96
N GLY A 243 -22.76 -10.60 13.36
CA GLY A 243 -23.46 -10.60 12.08
C GLY A 243 -22.56 -10.44 10.85
N TRP A 244 -21.23 -10.44 11.00
CA TRP A 244 -20.34 -10.28 9.85
C TRP A 244 -20.43 -11.43 8.86
N LEU A 245 -20.74 -12.63 9.32
CA LEU A 245 -20.88 -13.84 8.52
C LEU A 245 -22.29 -14.42 8.59
N THR A 246 -22.94 -14.38 9.76
CA THR A 246 -24.21 -15.06 10.01
C THR A 246 -25.48 -14.24 9.76
N ASP A 247 -25.40 -12.91 9.67
CA ASP A 247 -26.57 -12.09 9.33
C ASP A 247 -26.96 -12.28 7.84
N THR A 248 -28.23 -11.99 7.55
CA THR A 248 -28.94 -12.37 6.32
C THR A 248 -28.21 -11.98 5.04
N GLU A 249 -28.05 -12.96 4.16
CA GLU A 249 -27.50 -12.79 2.82
C GLU A 249 -28.29 -11.74 2.01
N GLY A 250 -27.57 -10.90 1.26
CA GLY A 250 -28.18 -9.90 0.38
C GLY A 250 -28.55 -8.58 1.05
N ASP A 251 -28.31 -8.41 2.36
CA ASP A 251 -28.45 -7.10 3.00
C ASP A 251 -27.24 -6.21 2.68
N ALA A 252 -27.42 -5.37 1.65
CA ALA A 252 -26.42 -4.41 1.21
C ALA A 252 -26.02 -3.41 2.32
N GLU A 253 -26.93 -3.04 3.21
CA GLU A 253 -26.64 -2.10 4.30
C GLU A 253 -25.80 -2.76 5.39
N ALA A 254 -26.06 -4.03 5.72
CA ALA A 254 -25.22 -4.79 6.63
C ALA A 254 -23.78 -4.97 6.09
N GLU A 255 -23.63 -5.28 4.79
CA GLU A 255 -22.31 -5.37 4.16
C GLU A 255 -21.57 -4.02 4.16
N LEU A 256 -22.26 -2.92 3.85
CA LEU A 256 -21.70 -1.57 3.92
C LEU A 256 -21.24 -1.22 5.34
N ARG A 257 -22.06 -1.54 6.36
CA ARG A 257 -21.70 -1.32 7.76
C ARG A 257 -20.43 -2.06 8.15
N ARG A 258 -20.29 -3.32 7.74
CA ARG A 258 -19.08 -4.12 7.97
C ARG A 258 -17.84 -3.51 7.32
N ILE A 259 -17.96 -3.03 6.08
CA ILE A 259 -16.87 -2.32 5.39
C ILE A 259 -16.52 -1.03 6.14
N ALA A 260 -17.50 -0.26 6.61
CA ALA A 260 -17.28 0.96 7.37
C ALA A 260 -16.51 0.73 8.69
N LEU A 261 -16.82 -0.36 9.40
CA LEU A 261 -16.09 -0.78 10.60
C LEU A 261 -14.63 -1.13 10.26
N LEU A 262 -14.40 -1.88 9.19
CA LEU A 262 -13.06 -2.26 8.75
C LEU A 262 -12.23 -1.04 8.33
N ASP A 263 -12.83 -0.08 7.61
CA ASP A 263 -12.17 1.16 7.20
C ASP A 263 -11.60 1.90 8.41
N CYS A 264 -12.39 2.05 9.48
CA CYS A 264 -11.97 2.69 10.74
C CYS A 264 -10.83 1.92 11.44
N ILE A 265 -10.90 0.59 11.47
CA ILE A 265 -9.84 -0.25 12.02
C ILE A 265 -8.54 -0.07 11.21
N GLY A 266 -8.63 0.02 9.89
CA GLY A 266 -7.49 0.23 9.01
C GLY A 266 -6.88 1.63 9.11
N VAL A 267 -7.63 2.66 9.54
CA VAL A 267 -7.10 3.99 9.89
C VAL A 267 -6.21 3.92 11.15
N TYR A 268 -6.47 2.97 12.04
CA TYR A 268 -5.66 2.75 13.23
C TYR A 268 -4.37 1.98 12.94
N ASP A 269 -4.48 0.75 12.44
CA ASP A 269 -3.38 -0.22 12.29
C ASP A 269 -3.66 -1.18 11.12
N HIS A 270 -2.77 -1.19 10.12
CA HIS A 270 -2.95 -2.06 8.96
C HIS A 270 -2.81 -3.54 9.33
N SER A 271 -1.94 -3.88 10.30
CA SER A 271 -1.76 -5.26 10.77
C SER A 271 -3.06 -5.82 11.33
N LEU A 272 -3.78 -5.00 12.12
CA LEU A 272 -5.07 -5.37 12.68
C LEU A 272 -6.13 -5.58 11.59
N ALA A 273 -6.22 -4.64 10.63
CA ALA A 273 -7.17 -4.74 9.53
C ALA A 273 -6.91 -5.98 8.66
N ILE A 274 -5.65 -6.28 8.31
CA ILE A 274 -5.29 -7.45 7.51
C ILE A 274 -5.53 -8.75 8.28
N LYS A 275 -5.19 -8.80 9.57
CA LYS A 275 -5.41 -9.98 10.40
C LYS A 275 -6.90 -10.34 10.51
N ILE A 276 -7.77 -9.34 10.67
CA ILE A 276 -9.23 -9.49 10.62
C ILE A 276 -9.67 -9.88 9.20
N GLY A 277 -9.13 -9.24 8.17
CA GLY A 277 -9.50 -9.48 6.79
C GLY A 277 -9.20 -10.89 6.29
N VAL A 278 -8.05 -11.46 6.67
CA VAL A 278 -7.73 -12.86 6.35
C VAL A 278 -8.75 -13.80 6.97
N HIS A 279 -9.17 -13.53 8.20
CA HIS A 279 -10.12 -14.36 8.92
C HIS A 279 -11.54 -14.27 8.35
N PHE A 280 -12.09 -13.06 8.26
CA PHE A 280 -13.49 -12.88 7.85
C PHE A 280 -13.66 -12.85 6.32
N PHE A 281 -12.80 -12.12 5.60
CA PHE A 281 -13.01 -11.85 4.17
C PHE A 281 -12.34 -12.84 3.24
N LEU A 282 -11.33 -13.59 3.70
CA LEU A 282 -10.75 -14.69 2.93
C LEU A 282 -11.28 -16.03 3.41
N TRP A 283 -10.99 -16.43 4.65
CA TRP A 283 -11.48 -17.70 5.20
C TRP A 283 -13.02 -17.75 5.27
N GLY A 284 -13.64 -16.80 5.97
CA GLY A 284 -15.10 -16.78 6.17
C GLY A 284 -15.87 -16.64 4.85
N SER A 285 -15.47 -15.68 4.01
CA SER A 285 -16.07 -15.51 2.68
C SER A 285 -15.86 -16.70 1.74
N ALA A 286 -14.72 -17.41 1.80
CA ALA A 286 -14.55 -18.61 0.98
C ALA A 286 -15.57 -19.68 1.36
N ILE A 287 -15.80 -19.89 2.66
CA ILE A 287 -16.86 -20.79 3.14
C ILE A 287 -18.24 -20.30 2.67
N LYS A 288 -18.49 -18.99 2.78
CA LYS A 288 -19.77 -18.39 2.38
C LYS A 288 -20.03 -18.51 0.87
N PHE A 289 -19.06 -18.17 0.03
CA PHE A 289 -19.24 -18.06 -1.44
C PHE A 289 -18.88 -19.32 -2.21
N LEU A 290 -18.11 -20.25 -1.64
CA LEU A 290 -17.74 -21.50 -2.31
C LEU A 290 -18.38 -22.71 -1.63
N GLY A 291 -18.86 -22.57 -0.39
CA GLY A 291 -19.56 -23.62 0.33
C GLY A 291 -21.08 -23.60 0.12
N THR A 292 -21.68 -24.76 0.31
CA THR A 292 -23.14 -24.95 0.46
C THR A 292 -23.58 -24.88 1.93
N LYS A 293 -24.90 -24.96 2.18
CA LYS A 293 -25.51 -24.91 3.53
C LYS A 293 -24.79 -25.76 4.58
N ARG A 294 -24.33 -26.97 4.22
CA ARG A 294 -23.60 -27.87 5.15
C ARG A 294 -22.33 -27.23 5.73
N HIS A 295 -21.65 -26.40 4.94
CA HIS A 295 -20.44 -25.69 5.36
C HIS A 295 -20.80 -24.46 6.18
N HIS A 296 -21.86 -23.77 5.78
CA HIS A 296 -22.35 -22.58 6.47
C HIS A 296 -22.73 -22.91 7.92
N ASP A 297 -23.58 -23.93 8.08
CA ASP A 297 -24.06 -24.44 9.37
C ASP A 297 -22.89 -24.91 10.26
N LYS A 298 -21.87 -25.53 9.65
CA LYS A 298 -20.74 -26.11 10.38
C LYS A 298 -19.72 -25.07 10.84
N TRP A 299 -19.47 -24.02 10.06
CA TRP A 299 -18.27 -23.20 10.25
C TRP A 299 -18.50 -21.71 10.45
N LEU A 300 -19.59 -21.10 9.96
CA LEU A 300 -19.70 -19.63 9.95
C LEU A 300 -19.90 -19.04 11.34
N SER A 301 -20.73 -19.67 12.19
CA SER A 301 -20.95 -19.22 13.58
C SER A 301 -19.67 -19.29 14.41
N ASP A 302 -18.94 -20.40 14.33
CA ASP A 302 -17.71 -20.59 15.09
C ASP A 302 -16.58 -19.70 14.58
N THR A 303 -16.55 -19.43 13.28
CA THR A 303 -15.67 -18.42 12.68
C THR A 303 -16.00 -17.03 13.22
N GLU A 304 -17.28 -16.62 13.20
CA GLU A 304 -17.67 -15.28 13.63
C GLU A 304 -17.33 -15.00 15.10
N ASN A 305 -17.47 -16.02 15.95
CA ASN A 305 -17.18 -15.94 17.37
C ASN A 305 -15.71 -16.22 17.73
N TYR A 306 -14.81 -16.35 16.74
CA TYR A 306 -13.40 -16.67 16.93
C TYR A 306 -13.13 -17.99 17.69
N VAL A 307 -14.11 -18.89 17.76
CA VAL A 307 -13.92 -20.27 18.23
C VAL A 307 -12.99 -20.99 17.26
N ILE A 308 -13.22 -20.76 15.97
CA ILE A 308 -12.32 -21.20 14.90
C ILE A 308 -11.56 -19.98 14.38
N LYS A 309 -10.24 -20.11 14.32
CA LYS A 309 -9.34 -19.15 13.70
C LYS A 309 -8.93 -19.70 12.34
N GLY A 310 -9.34 -19.02 11.27
CA GLY A 310 -9.13 -19.45 9.89
C GLY A 310 -8.10 -18.63 9.12
N CYS A 311 -7.38 -19.28 8.20
CA CYS A 311 -6.53 -18.65 7.19
C CYS A 311 -6.82 -19.14 5.76
N PHE A 312 -6.17 -18.54 4.76
CA PHE A 312 -6.44 -18.76 3.34
C PHE A 312 -5.16 -19.14 2.58
N SER A 313 -5.03 -20.42 2.25
CA SER A 313 -3.82 -21.02 1.66
C SER A 313 -3.96 -21.23 0.15
N MET A 314 -3.81 -20.14 -0.59
CA MET A 314 -3.79 -20.16 -2.06
C MET A 314 -2.37 -20.10 -2.61
N THR A 315 -1.67 -18.99 -2.34
CA THR A 315 -0.32 -18.70 -2.82
C THR A 315 0.68 -19.77 -2.41
N GLU A 316 1.56 -20.11 -3.34
CA GLU A 316 2.70 -21.00 -3.15
C GLU A 316 4.01 -20.25 -3.41
N LEU A 317 5.13 -20.82 -2.97
CA LEU A 317 6.45 -20.24 -3.21
C LEU A 317 6.72 -20.02 -4.71
N GLY A 318 6.31 -20.95 -5.57
CA GLY A 318 6.44 -20.86 -7.02
C GLY A 318 5.31 -20.08 -7.72
N HIS A 319 4.16 -19.92 -7.07
CA HIS A 319 2.92 -19.47 -7.73
C HIS A 319 2.13 -18.44 -6.90
N GLY A 320 2.25 -17.17 -7.30
CA GLY A 320 1.43 -16.05 -6.81
C GLY A 320 0.35 -15.65 -7.81
N SER A 321 0.72 -14.88 -8.84
CA SER A 321 -0.23 -14.38 -9.86
C SER A 321 -0.83 -15.49 -10.72
N ASN A 322 -0.06 -16.55 -11.02
CA ASN A 322 -0.54 -17.69 -11.82
C ASN A 322 -1.13 -18.78 -10.92
N VAL A 323 -2.29 -18.51 -10.32
CA VAL A 323 -2.99 -19.46 -9.43
C VAL A 323 -3.39 -20.75 -10.16
N ARG A 324 -3.58 -20.71 -11.49
CA ARG A 324 -3.86 -21.93 -12.28
C ARG A 324 -2.73 -22.95 -12.21
N GLY A 325 -1.50 -22.47 -12.02
CA GLY A 325 -0.29 -23.29 -12.01
C GLY A 325 0.10 -23.82 -10.63
N ILE A 326 -0.69 -23.61 -9.58
CA ILE A 326 -0.36 -24.14 -8.25
C ILE A 326 -0.12 -25.65 -8.30
N GLU A 327 0.76 -26.13 -7.44
CA GLU A 327 1.35 -27.46 -7.47
C GLU A 327 0.84 -28.36 -6.34
N THR A 328 0.25 -27.81 -5.26
CA THR A 328 -0.40 -28.62 -4.22
C THR A 328 -1.49 -29.49 -4.83
N VAL A 329 -1.50 -30.80 -4.52
CA VAL A 329 -2.43 -31.79 -5.10
C VAL A 329 -3.43 -32.25 -4.05
N ALA A 330 -4.68 -32.44 -4.45
CA ALA A 330 -5.72 -33.13 -3.70
C ALA A 330 -6.25 -34.32 -4.51
N THR A 331 -5.95 -35.55 -4.09
CA THR A 331 -6.42 -36.77 -4.79
C THR A 331 -7.61 -37.38 -4.06
N TYR A 332 -8.70 -37.66 -4.76
CA TYR A 332 -9.87 -38.32 -4.15
C TYR A 332 -9.63 -39.84 -3.97
N ASP A 333 -9.76 -40.32 -2.74
CA ASP A 333 -9.72 -41.73 -2.35
C ASP A 333 -11.14 -42.25 -2.15
N ILE A 334 -11.65 -43.00 -3.15
CA ILE A 334 -13.01 -43.54 -3.16
C ILE A 334 -13.24 -44.52 -1.99
N LYS A 335 -12.20 -45.25 -1.55
CA LYS A 335 -12.33 -46.28 -0.51
C LYS A 335 -12.65 -45.68 0.85
N THR A 336 -11.99 -44.57 1.18
CA THR A 336 -12.19 -43.87 2.46
C THR A 336 -13.12 -42.68 2.36
N ARG A 337 -13.47 -42.25 1.14
CA ARG A 337 -14.27 -41.05 0.83
C ARG A 337 -13.63 -39.79 1.39
N GLU A 338 -12.34 -39.64 1.12
CA GLU A 338 -11.52 -38.53 1.58
C GLU A 338 -10.68 -37.98 0.43
N PHE A 339 -10.23 -36.74 0.56
CA PHE A 339 -9.16 -36.17 -0.25
C PHE A 339 -7.84 -36.33 0.48
N VAL A 340 -6.84 -36.86 -0.22
CA VAL A 340 -5.46 -36.89 0.23
C VAL A 340 -4.76 -35.65 -0.32
N ILE A 341 -4.39 -34.72 0.55
CA ILE A 341 -3.73 -33.47 0.17
C ILE A 341 -2.22 -33.55 0.42
N TYR A 342 -1.43 -33.20 -0.59
CA TYR A 342 0.02 -33.35 -0.59
C TYR A 342 0.73 -32.16 -1.25
N THR A 343 1.85 -31.73 -0.66
CA THR A 343 2.78 -30.73 -1.19
C THR A 343 3.94 -31.45 -1.90
N PRO A 344 3.99 -31.49 -3.24
CA PRO A 344 4.94 -32.35 -3.97
C PRO A 344 6.40 -31.89 -3.97
N CYS A 345 6.65 -30.61 -3.76
CA CYS A 345 7.97 -30.00 -3.86
C CYS A 345 8.04 -28.71 -3.03
N GLU A 346 9.23 -28.16 -2.86
CA GLU A 346 9.42 -26.91 -2.11
C GLU A 346 8.75 -25.70 -2.77
N SER A 347 8.65 -25.65 -4.11
CA SER A 347 7.92 -24.59 -4.80
C SER A 347 6.42 -24.63 -4.54
N ALA A 348 5.87 -25.81 -4.21
CA ALA A 348 4.46 -26.02 -3.89
C ALA A 348 4.10 -25.68 -2.44
N GLN A 349 5.08 -25.35 -1.57
CA GLN A 349 4.77 -24.98 -0.19
C GLN A 349 3.83 -23.76 -0.20
N LYS A 350 2.77 -23.80 0.59
CA LYS A 350 1.92 -22.62 0.76
C LYS A 350 2.75 -21.53 1.40
N TYR A 351 2.63 -20.30 0.90
CA TYR A 351 3.57 -19.22 1.24
C TYR A 351 2.85 -17.88 1.40
N TRP A 352 3.29 -17.08 2.37
CA TRP A 352 2.65 -15.83 2.80
C TRP A 352 1.27 -15.98 3.45
N ILE A 353 0.94 -17.13 4.03
CA ILE A 353 -0.40 -17.41 4.55
C ILE A 353 -0.62 -16.67 5.87
N GLY A 354 -1.35 -15.55 5.81
CA GLY A 354 -1.66 -14.73 6.99
C GLY A 354 -2.34 -15.54 8.09
N GLY A 355 -1.76 -15.53 9.29
CA GLY A 355 -2.31 -16.27 10.43
C GLY A 355 -1.85 -17.71 10.57
N ALA A 356 -1.24 -18.31 9.56
CA ALA A 356 -0.84 -19.71 9.63
C ALA A 356 0.29 -19.96 10.65
N ALA A 357 1.22 -19.00 10.81
CA ALA A 357 2.41 -19.24 11.61
C ALA A 357 2.07 -19.51 13.08
N ASN A 358 1.20 -18.71 13.69
CA ASN A 358 0.92 -18.80 15.13
C ASN A 358 -0.56 -19.09 15.44
N HIS A 359 -1.50 -18.45 14.75
CA HIS A 359 -2.87 -18.32 15.30
C HIS A 359 -3.95 -19.17 14.64
N ALA A 360 -3.82 -19.53 13.36
CA ALA A 360 -4.88 -20.21 12.63
C ALA A 360 -4.96 -21.70 13.01
N THR A 361 -6.17 -22.13 13.33
CA THR A 361 -6.54 -23.54 13.61
C THR A 361 -6.97 -24.29 12.35
N HIS A 362 -7.51 -23.56 11.37
CA HIS A 362 -8.03 -24.10 10.12
C HIS A 362 -7.56 -23.27 8.94
N THR A 363 -7.53 -23.87 7.76
CA THR A 363 -7.23 -23.18 6.51
C THR A 363 -8.15 -23.63 5.38
N ILE A 364 -8.45 -22.71 4.47
CA ILE A 364 -8.85 -23.09 3.12
C ILE A 364 -7.59 -23.47 2.36
N VAL A 365 -7.50 -24.69 1.85
CA VAL A 365 -6.41 -25.14 0.97
C VAL A 365 -6.89 -25.08 -0.47
N PHE A 366 -6.21 -24.33 -1.33
CA PHE A 366 -6.39 -24.44 -2.77
C PHE A 366 -5.41 -25.48 -3.31
N ALA A 367 -5.92 -26.45 -4.08
CA ALA A 367 -5.12 -27.54 -4.63
C ALA A 367 -5.67 -27.98 -6.00
N GLN A 368 -4.80 -28.58 -6.83
CA GLN A 368 -5.18 -29.28 -8.05
C GLN A 368 -5.95 -30.55 -7.66
N LEU A 369 -7.22 -30.62 -8.05
CA LEU A 369 -8.08 -31.77 -7.76
C LEU A 369 -7.84 -32.88 -8.77
N HIS A 370 -7.40 -34.04 -8.28
CA HIS A 370 -7.20 -35.25 -9.08
C HIS A 370 -8.24 -36.33 -8.72
N ILE A 371 -8.93 -36.85 -9.73
CA ILE A 371 -9.93 -37.91 -9.60
C ILE A 371 -9.68 -38.93 -10.70
N ASN A 372 -9.47 -40.20 -10.33
CA ASN A 372 -9.26 -41.30 -11.29
C ASN A 372 -8.19 -41.00 -12.36
N GLY A 373 -7.10 -40.33 -11.97
CA GLY A 373 -5.99 -39.96 -12.87
C GLY A 373 -6.23 -38.71 -13.71
N ARG A 374 -7.38 -38.04 -13.61
CA ARG A 374 -7.68 -36.78 -14.29
C ARG A 374 -7.54 -35.58 -13.35
N ASN A 375 -6.91 -34.51 -13.82
CA ASN A 375 -6.87 -33.21 -13.13
C ASN A 375 -8.10 -32.38 -13.53
N GLU A 376 -8.95 -32.04 -12.55
CA GLU A 376 -10.15 -31.20 -12.72
C GLU A 376 -9.89 -29.71 -12.42
N GLY A 377 -8.64 -29.37 -12.12
CA GLY A 377 -8.16 -28.02 -11.84
C GLY A 377 -8.25 -27.63 -10.37
N VAL A 378 -8.07 -26.33 -10.11
CA VAL A 378 -7.97 -25.77 -8.76
C VAL A 378 -9.32 -25.81 -8.03
N HIS A 379 -9.33 -26.40 -6.84
CA HIS A 379 -10.48 -26.48 -5.93
C HIS A 379 -10.09 -26.07 -4.50
N ALA A 380 -11.08 -25.75 -3.68
CA ALA A 380 -10.91 -25.27 -2.31
C ALA A 380 -11.44 -26.27 -1.26
N PHE A 381 -10.61 -26.56 -0.26
CA PHE A 381 -10.90 -27.55 0.78
C PHE A 381 -10.73 -26.94 2.18
N VAL A 382 -11.60 -27.28 3.12
CA VAL A 382 -11.40 -26.94 4.53
C VAL A 382 -10.51 -28.00 5.20
N ALA A 383 -9.36 -27.59 5.74
CA ALA A 383 -8.47 -28.46 6.50
C ALA A 383 -8.17 -27.88 7.89
N GLN A 384 -8.17 -28.73 8.91
CA GLN A 384 -7.68 -28.39 10.24
C GLN A 384 -6.14 -28.49 10.24
N ILE A 385 -5.49 -27.44 10.75
CA ILE A 385 -4.03 -27.35 10.81
C ILE A 385 -3.49 -27.30 12.25
N ARG A 386 -4.35 -26.99 13.23
CA ARG A 386 -4.02 -27.12 14.65
C ARG A 386 -5.17 -27.73 15.45
N ASP A 387 -4.81 -28.43 16.52
CA ASP A 387 -5.77 -28.95 17.50
C ASP A 387 -6.29 -27.84 18.44
N GLU A 388 -7.13 -28.23 19.41
CA GLU A 388 -7.70 -27.33 20.43
C GLU A 388 -6.65 -26.78 21.41
N HIS A 389 -5.46 -27.38 21.47
CA HIS A 389 -4.32 -26.94 22.26
C HIS A 389 -3.30 -26.16 21.43
N GLU A 390 -3.66 -25.79 20.20
CA GLU A 390 -2.85 -25.05 19.23
C GLU A 390 -1.61 -25.80 18.70
N ASN A 391 -1.50 -27.11 18.93
CA ASN A 391 -0.44 -27.93 18.35
C ASN A 391 -0.70 -28.16 16.86
N VAL A 392 0.35 -28.17 16.04
CA VAL A 392 0.22 -28.48 14.61
C VAL A 392 -0.28 -29.92 14.45
N MET A 393 -1.29 -30.12 13.60
CA MET A 393 -1.82 -31.45 13.32
C MET A 393 -0.75 -32.38 12.73
N PRO A 394 -0.82 -33.70 12.97
CA PRO A 394 0.10 -34.66 12.35
C PRO A 394 0.15 -34.52 10.83
N ASN A 395 1.32 -34.77 10.25
CA ASN A 395 1.57 -34.67 8.81
C ASN A 395 1.42 -33.26 8.21
N ILE A 396 1.42 -32.22 9.04
CA ILE A 396 1.48 -30.83 8.62
C ILE A 396 2.75 -30.22 9.20
N GLN A 397 3.47 -29.47 8.37
CA GLN A 397 4.57 -28.64 8.82
C GLN A 397 4.20 -27.17 8.60
N ILE A 398 4.44 -26.34 9.61
CA ILE A 398 4.24 -24.90 9.55
C ILE A 398 5.54 -24.20 9.93
N ALA A 399 5.91 -23.16 9.18
CA ALA A 399 7.04 -22.29 9.53
C ALA A 399 6.67 -20.82 9.31
N ASP A 400 7.23 -19.92 10.11
CA ASP A 400 7.07 -18.48 9.92
C ASP A 400 7.79 -18.01 8.65
N CYS A 401 7.22 -17.01 7.95
CA CYS A 401 7.91 -16.27 6.88
C CYS A 401 8.95 -15.28 7.44
N GLY A 402 8.86 -14.92 8.72
CA GLY A 402 9.78 -14.04 9.42
C GLY A 402 9.38 -12.56 9.41
N HIS A 403 10.34 -11.70 9.67
CA HIS A 403 10.15 -10.24 9.68
C HIS A 403 9.83 -9.71 8.27
N LYS A 404 8.89 -8.77 8.19
CA LYS A 404 8.44 -8.11 6.95
C LYS A 404 8.71 -6.61 7.04
N ILE A 405 8.77 -5.92 5.90
CA ILE A 405 8.95 -4.46 5.86
C ILE A 405 7.88 -3.70 6.67
N GLY A 406 6.68 -4.25 6.74
CA GLY A 406 5.55 -3.81 7.55
C GLY A 406 4.61 -5.00 7.82
N LEU A 407 3.44 -4.76 8.44
CA LEU A 407 2.50 -5.82 8.80
C LEU A 407 3.06 -6.88 9.76
N ASN A 408 3.96 -6.50 10.66
CA ASN A 408 4.59 -7.47 11.56
C ASN A 408 3.63 -8.01 12.63
N GLY A 409 2.49 -7.35 12.89
CA GLY A 409 1.38 -7.92 13.66
C GLY A 409 0.65 -9.07 12.97
N VAL A 410 0.88 -9.29 11.67
CA VAL A 410 0.38 -10.45 10.91
C VAL A 410 1.43 -11.56 10.87
N ASP A 411 1.08 -12.73 11.38
CA ASP A 411 1.89 -13.94 11.43
C ASP A 411 1.73 -14.76 10.14
N ASN A 412 2.31 -14.26 9.04
CA ASN A 412 2.34 -14.99 7.77
C ASN A 412 3.19 -16.26 7.89
N GLY A 413 2.59 -17.40 7.57
CA GLY A 413 3.24 -18.71 7.63
C GLY A 413 3.41 -19.36 6.27
N ARG A 414 4.17 -20.45 6.31
CA ARG A 414 4.43 -21.40 5.25
C ARG A 414 3.87 -22.74 5.67
N ILE A 415 3.23 -23.48 4.77
CA ILE A 415 2.58 -24.75 5.10
C ILE A 415 2.97 -25.82 4.09
N TRP A 416 3.36 -27.00 4.59
CA TRP A 416 3.55 -28.22 3.82
C TRP A 416 2.54 -29.26 4.31
N PHE A 417 1.89 -29.93 3.38
CA PHE A 417 0.96 -31.02 3.64
C PHE A 417 1.60 -32.35 3.23
N ASN A 418 1.65 -33.31 4.14
CA ASN A 418 2.19 -34.64 3.86
C ASN A 418 1.07 -35.69 3.86
N ASN A 419 0.32 -35.81 2.77
CA ASN A 419 -0.76 -36.79 2.62
C ASN A 419 -1.81 -36.70 3.74
N ILE A 420 -2.22 -35.48 4.09
CA ILE A 420 -3.31 -35.29 5.06
C ILE A 420 -4.63 -35.78 4.46
N ARG A 421 -5.48 -36.37 5.30
CA ARG A 421 -6.80 -36.86 4.90
C ARG A 421 -7.86 -35.86 5.29
N VAL A 422 -8.60 -35.37 4.30
CA VAL A 422 -9.66 -34.39 4.45
C VAL A 422 -10.97 -35.05 4.02
N PRO A 423 -12.02 -35.08 4.87
CA PRO A 423 -13.31 -35.66 4.50
C PRO A 423 -13.86 -35.07 3.21
N ARG A 424 -14.55 -35.88 2.39
CA ARG A 424 -15.15 -35.42 1.12
C ARG A 424 -16.05 -34.20 1.31
N GLU A 425 -16.78 -34.16 2.42
CA GLU A 425 -17.72 -33.10 2.77
C GLU A 425 -17.03 -31.76 3.07
N ASN A 426 -15.70 -31.72 3.22
CA ASN A 426 -14.92 -30.50 3.39
C ASN A 426 -14.50 -29.84 2.06
N LEU A 427 -14.80 -30.44 0.90
CA LEU A 427 -14.73 -29.76 -0.39
C LEU A 427 -15.82 -28.68 -0.45
N LEU A 428 -15.43 -27.43 -0.67
CA LEU A 428 -16.33 -26.32 -0.88
C LEU A 428 -17.01 -26.46 -2.24
N ASN A 429 -18.23 -26.98 -2.23
CA ASN A 429 -18.85 -27.61 -3.39
C ASN A 429 -19.98 -26.80 -4.07
N LEU A 430 -20.01 -25.47 -3.95
CA LEU A 430 -21.09 -24.66 -4.56
C LEU A 430 -21.08 -24.75 -6.10
N VAL A 431 -19.89 -24.74 -6.70
CA VAL A 431 -19.72 -24.72 -8.16
C VAL A 431 -19.47 -26.11 -8.73
N ALA A 432 -18.71 -26.94 -8.01
CA ALA A 432 -18.40 -28.31 -8.41
C ALA A 432 -18.29 -29.22 -7.20
N ASP A 433 -18.68 -30.48 -7.35
CA ASP A 433 -18.68 -31.49 -6.28
C ASP A 433 -18.10 -32.82 -6.77
N VAL A 434 -17.73 -33.66 -5.81
CA VAL A 434 -17.32 -35.05 -6.03
C VAL A 434 -18.28 -35.95 -5.27
N LEU A 435 -19.00 -36.79 -5.99
CA LEU A 435 -19.92 -37.76 -5.40
C LEU A 435 -19.16 -38.89 -4.68
N PRO A 436 -19.79 -39.63 -3.74
CA PRO A 436 -19.11 -40.68 -2.98
C PRO A 436 -18.41 -41.75 -3.84
N ASP A 437 -18.95 -42.03 -5.03
CA ASP A 437 -18.42 -42.99 -6.01
C ASP A 437 -17.26 -42.43 -6.87
N GLY A 438 -16.91 -41.15 -6.70
CA GLY A 438 -15.86 -40.47 -7.46
C GLY A 438 -16.34 -39.79 -8.73
N GLN A 439 -17.65 -39.68 -8.98
CA GLN A 439 -18.15 -38.89 -10.09
C GLN A 439 -17.95 -37.38 -9.81
N TYR A 440 -17.29 -36.68 -10.74
CA TYR A 440 -17.18 -35.21 -10.72
C TYR A 440 -18.41 -34.57 -11.36
N VAL A 441 -19.01 -33.60 -10.68
CA VAL A 441 -20.18 -32.85 -11.16
C VAL A 441 -19.93 -31.35 -11.02
N SER A 442 -20.41 -30.56 -11.97
CA SER A 442 -20.22 -29.11 -11.98
C SER A 442 -21.49 -28.41 -12.45
N THR A 443 -21.80 -27.25 -11.87
CA THR A 443 -22.88 -26.36 -12.35
C THR A 443 -22.38 -25.40 -13.42
N ILE A 444 -21.05 -25.32 -13.62
CA ILE A 444 -20.40 -24.53 -14.68
C ILE A 444 -19.58 -25.48 -15.56
N ASP A 445 -20.00 -25.64 -16.81
CA ASP A 445 -19.34 -26.53 -17.77
C ASP A 445 -17.95 -26.01 -18.17
N ASP A 446 -17.88 -24.72 -18.49
CA ASP A 446 -16.66 -24.06 -18.94
C ASP A 446 -15.59 -23.98 -17.83
N PRO A 447 -14.42 -24.63 -18.00
CA PRO A 447 -13.38 -24.66 -16.97
C PRO A 447 -12.83 -23.27 -16.61
N ASP A 448 -12.80 -22.33 -17.55
CA ASP A 448 -12.28 -20.98 -17.32
C ASP A 448 -13.23 -20.16 -16.45
N GLN A 449 -14.54 -20.23 -16.73
CA GLN A 449 -15.58 -19.63 -15.90
C GLN A 449 -15.62 -20.26 -14.50
N ARG A 450 -15.48 -21.59 -14.42
CA ARG A 450 -15.41 -22.30 -13.14
C ARG A 450 -14.21 -21.84 -12.31
N PHE A 451 -13.03 -21.73 -12.92
CA PHE A 451 -11.85 -21.19 -12.25
C PHE A 451 -12.06 -19.74 -11.79
N ALA A 452 -12.66 -18.89 -12.62
CA ALA A 452 -12.98 -17.52 -12.23
C ALA A 452 -13.94 -17.44 -11.03
N ALA A 453 -14.91 -18.37 -10.94
CA ALA A 453 -15.81 -18.46 -9.79
C ALA A 453 -15.06 -18.80 -8.48
N PHE A 454 -14.06 -19.70 -8.52
CA PHE A 454 -13.21 -20.00 -7.36
C PHE A 454 -12.34 -18.83 -6.90
N LEU A 455 -12.06 -17.86 -7.79
CA LEU A 455 -11.35 -16.62 -7.44
C LEU A 455 -12.28 -15.51 -6.94
N SER A 456 -13.60 -15.72 -6.91
CA SER A 456 -14.55 -14.68 -6.52
C SER A 456 -14.30 -14.02 -5.16
N PRO A 457 -13.81 -14.71 -4.09
CA PRO A 457 -13.53 -14.07 -2.80
C PRO A 457 -12.51 -12.91 -2.89
N LEU A 458 -11.57 -12.98 -3.84
CA LEU A 458 -10.53 -11.95 -4.04
C LEU A 458 -11.12 -10.58 -4.46
N THR A 459 -12.34 -10.57 -5.01
CA THR A 459 -12.99 -9.33 -5.45
C THR A 459 -13.27 -8.39 -4.27
N LEU A 460 -13.74 -8.93 -3.15
CA LEU A 460 -13.95 -8.14 -1.92
C LEU A 460 -12.62 -7.62 -1.37
N GLY A 461 -11.57 -8.44 -1.43
CA GLY A 461 -10.21 -8.07 -1.05
C GLY A 461 -9.75 -6.81 -1.78
N ARG A 462 -9.93 -6.77 -3.11
CA ARG A 462 -9.57 -5.58 -3.92
C ARG A 462 -10.36 -4.34 -3.55
N VAL A 463 -11.66 -4.45 -3.31
CA VAL A 463 -12.48 -3.30 -2.87
C VAL A 463 -11.96 -2.76 -1.54
N ASN A 464 -11.73 -3.63 -0.56
CA ASN A 464 -11.26 -3.23 0.77
C ASN A 464 -9.88 -2.58 0.72
N ILE A 465 -8.93 -3.16 -0.02
CA ILE A 465 -7.57 -2.59 -0.19
C ILE A 465 -7.64 -1.21 -0.82
N ALA A 466 -8.42 -1.08 -1.89
CA ALA A 466 -8.53 0.17 -2.63
C ALA A 466 -9.13 1.28 -1.74
N VAL A 467 -10.19 0.97 -0.98
CA VAL A 467 -10.81 1.90 -0.04
C VAL A 467 -9.86 2.26 1.11
N ASN A 468 -9.15 1.28 1.67
CA ASN A 468 -8.20 1.51 2.76
C ASN A 468 -7.03 2.41 2.34
N ALA A 469 -6.56 2.27 1.09
CA ALA A 469 -5.58 3.18 0.49
C ALA A 469 -6.06 4.64 0.45
N VAL A 470 -7.36 4.87 0.15
CA VAL A 470 -7.94 6.23 0.18
C VAL A 470 -7.95 6.80 1.60
N TYR A 471 -8.39 6.02 2.59
CA TYR A 471 -8.45 6.49 3.98
C TYR A 471 -7.07 6.85 4.52
N ILE A 472 -6.03 6.08 4.21
CA ILE A 472 -4.67 6.42 4.63
C ILE A 472 -4.07 7.60 3.85
N SER A 473 -4.44 7.77 2.57
CA SER A 473 -4.13 9.01 1.85
C SER A 473 -4.75 10.22 2.56
N LYS A 474 -6.01 10.13 3.01
CA LYS A 474 -6.67 11.20 3.80
C LYS A 474 -5.92 11.50 5.09
N VAL A 475 -5.50 10.47 5.84
CA VAL A 475 -4.73 10.66 7.09
C VAL A 475 -3.39 11.35 6.82
N GLY A 476 -2.62 10.87 5.84
CA GLY A 476 -1.32 11.44 5.48
C GLY A 476 -1.43 12.91 5.05
N VAL A 477 -2.39 13.22 4.19
CA VAL A 477 -2.65 14.59 3.72
C VAL A 477 -3.14 15.48 4.86
N ALA A 478 -4.05 14.99 5.73
CA ALA A 478 -4.53 15.77 6.87
C ALA A 478 -3.40 16.15 7.83
N ILE A 479 -2.50 15.22 8.15
CA ILE A 479 -1.33 15.51 9.00
C ILE A 479 -0.42 16.54 8.31
N ALA A 480 -0.06 16.32 7.05
CA ALA A 480 0.87 17.19 6.33
C ALA A 480 0.31 18.60 6.10
N VAL A 481 -0.97 18.73 5.75
CA VAL A 481 -1.63 20.03 5.55
C VAL A 481 -1.71 20.81 6.86
N ARG A 482 -2.13 20.18 7.97
CA ARG A 482 -2.22 20.88 9.27
C ARG A 482 -0.84 21.27 9.80
N TYR A 483 0.17 20.42 9.58
CA TYR A 483 1.55 20.79 9.87
C TYR A 483 2.02 21.96 9.00
N ALA A 484 1.74 21.95 7.69
CA ALA A 484 2.13 23.03 6.78
C ALA A 484 1.42 24.37 7.08
N LEU A 485 0.25 24.33 7.73
CA LEU A 485 -0.52 25.49 8.18
C LEU A 485 -0.11 26.03 9.56
N SER A 486 0.81 25.36 10.25
CA SER A 486 1.32 25.81 11.57
C SER A 486 2.84 25.92 11.63
N ARG A 487 3.55 25.19 10.77
CA ARG A 487 5.01 25.25 10.66
C ARG A 487 5.43 26.44 9.80
N ARG A 488 6.36 27.23 10.34
CA ARG A 488 7.02 28.32 9.62
C ARG A 488 8.46 27.96 9.25
N ALA A 489 8.93 28.47 8.12
CA ALA A 489 10.33 28.35 7.71
C ALA A 489 10.67 29.42 6.69
N PHE A 490 11.82 30.09 6.84
CA PHE A 490 12.30 31.16 5.98
C PHE A 490 11.36 32.36 5.89
N SER A 491 11.90 33.49 5.45
CA SER A 491 11.20 34.76 5.30
C SER A 491 11.36 35.31 3.89
N VAL A 492 10.43 36.15 3.43
CA VAL A 492 10.54 36.82 2.11
C VAL A 492 11.63 37.88 2.13
N THR A 493 11.82 38.53 3.29
CA THR A 493 12.85 39.54 3.53
C THR A 493 13.83 39.02 4.59
N PRO A 494 15.12 39.41 4.56
CA PRO A 494 16.13 38.89 5.49
C PRO A 494 15.73 38.89 6.97
N ASP A 495 15.03 39.95 7.41
CA ASP A 495 14.62 40.14 8.81
C ASP A 495 13.08 40.08 9.01
N GLY A 496 12.35 39.58 8.00
CA GLY A 496 10.89 39.42 8.07
C GLY A 496 10.48 38.20 8.90
N PRO A 497 9.21 38.13 9.34
CA PRO A 497 8.70 36.94 10.01
C PRO A 497 8.71 35.73 9.07
N GLU A 498 8.94 34.55 9.64
CA GLU A 498 8.89 33.32 8.86
C GLU A 498 7.47 33.05 8.32
N MET A 499 7.36 32.54 7.10
CA MET A 499 6.08 32.23 6.46
C MET A 499 5.62 30.81 6.75
N LEU A 500 4.31 30.55 6.70
CA LEU A 500 3.79 29.19 6.82
C LEU A 500 4.25 28.37 5.60
N LEU A 501 4.50 27.08 5.80
CA LEU A 501 4.92 26.23 4.68
C LEU A 501 3.87 26.21 3.56
N LEU A 502 2.57 26.17 3.88
CA LEU A 502 1.51 26.16 2.86
C LEU A 502 1.33 27.52 2.14
N ASP A 503 1.98 28.59 2.59
CA ASP A 503 2.03 29.88 1.85
C ASP A 503 2.94 29.80 0.62
N TYR A 504 3.90 28.87 0.60
CA TYR A 504 4.81 28.71 -0.53
C TYR A 504 4.11 28.01 -1.70
N PRO A 505 4.11 28.58 -2.93
CA PRO A 505 3.55 27.93 -4.10
C PRO A 505 4.17 26.54 -4.37
N SER A 506 5.47 26.38 -4.09
CA SER A 506 6.16 25.10 -4.20
C SER A 506 5.59 24.05 -3.24
N HIS A 507 5.21 24.42 -2.02
CA HIS A 507 4.62 23.51 -1.05
C HIS A 507 3.15 23.20 -1.37
N GLN A 508 2.41 24.21 -1.87
CA GLN A 508 1.06 24.02 -2.39
C GLN A 508 1.02 22.99 -3.54
N ARG A 509 1.93 23.11 -4.51
CA ARG A 509 2.03 22.15 -5.65
C ARG A 509 2.33 20.72 -5.20
N ARG A 510 2.94 20.53 -4.04
CA ARG A 510 3.21 19.21 -3.47
C ARG A 510 1.97 18.61 -2.80
N LEU A 511 1.25 19.37 -1.98
CA LEU A 511 0.17 18.84 -1.13
C LEU A 511 -1.23 18.97 -1.73
N LEU A 512 -1.56 20.08 -2.40
CA LEU A 512 -2.93 20.35 -2.84
C LEU A 512 -3.40 19.45 -4.00
N PRO A 513 -2.53 19.05 -4.95
CA PRO A 513 -2.86 17.98 -5.90
C PRO A 513 -3.21 16.64 -5.22
N LEU A 514 -2.49 16.29 -4.15
CA LEU A 514 -2.74 15.06 -3.39
C LEU A 514 -4.06 15.16 -2.61
N LEU A 515 -4.39 16.35 -2.09
CA LEU A 515 -5.68 16.64 -1.48
C LEU A 515 -6.83 16.45 -2.48
N ALA A 516 -6.71 17.00 -3.69
CA ALA A 516 -7.70 16.83 -4.75
C ALA A 516 -7.85 15.35 -5.15
N LYS A 517 -6.74 14.65 -5.37
CA LYS A 517 -6.74 13.21 -5.66
C LYS A 517 -7.45 12.44 -4.54
N ALA A 518 -7.11 12.66 -3.26
CA ALA A 518 -7.77 11.97 -2.13
C ALA A 518 -9.29 12.16 -2.10
N CYS A 519 -9.79 13.34 -2.46
CA CYS A 519 -11.23 13.61 -2.58
C CYS A 519 -11.88 12.81 -3.72
N LEU A 520 -11.33 12.86 -4.94
CA LEU A 520 -11.89 12.11 -6.07
C LEU A 520 -11.77 10.59 -5.90
N MET A 521 -10.66 10.14 -5.31
CA MET A 521 -10.44 8.75 -4.92
C MET A 521 -11.51 8.26 -3.93
N SER A 522 -12.03 9.12 -3.06
CA SER A 522 -13.11 8.78 -2.12
C SER A 522 -14.41 8.46 -2.84
N SER A 523 -14.78 9.26 -3.84
CA SER A 523 -15.92 8.96 -4.72
C SER A 523 -15.74 7.62 -5.44
N ALA A 524 -14.54 7.36 -5.97
CA ALA A 524 -14.24 6.06 -6.60
C ALA A 524 -14.30 4.87 -5.62
N GLY A 525 -13.81 5.04 -4.39
CA GLY A 525 -13.93 4.06 -3.31
C GLY A 525 -15.40 3.78 -2.96
N ASN A 526 -16.22 4.83 -2.83
CA ASN A 526 -17.65 4.71 -2.56
C ASN A 526 -18.41 4.03 -3.71
N PHE A 527 -18.04 4.33 -4.95
CA PHE A 527 -18.56 3.63 -6.12
C PHE A 527 -18.29 2.12 -6.06
N MET A 528 -17.05 1.70 -5.77
CA MET A 528 -16.73 0.27 -5.66
C MET A 528 -17.51 -0.43 -4.55
N LYS A 529 -17.65 0.19 -3.38
CA LYS A 529 -18.46 -0.35 -2.28
C LYS A 529 -19.90 -0.57 -2.72
N ARG A 530 -20.54 0.44 -3.32
CA ARG A 530 -21.91 0.36 -3.84
C ARG A 530 -22.07 -0.71 -4.93
N MET A 531 -21.10 -0.79 -5.85
CA MET A 531 -21.11 -1.77 -6.93
C MET A 531 -20.99 -3.21 -6.40
N TYR A 532 -20.15 -3.42 -5.38
CA TYR A 532 -19.94 -4.73 -4.77
C TYR A 532 -21.15 -5.21 -3.97
N VAL A 533 -21.76 -4.36 -3.15
CA VAL A 533 -22.92 -4.78 -2.33
C VAL A 533 -24.19 -5.00 -3.16
N LYS A 534 -24.26 -4.39 -4.36
CA LYS A 534 -25.32 -4.61 -5.36
C LYS A 534 -24.92 -5.59 -6.46
N ARG A 535 -23.91 -6.43 -6.21
CA ARG A 535 -23.40 -7.38 -7.21
C ARG A 535 -24.48 -8.36 -7.66
N THR A 536 -24.49 -8.63 -8.95
CA THR A 536 -25.24 -9.71 -9.58
C THR A 536 -24.29 -10.52 -10.48
N PRO A 537 -24.64 -11.75 -10.87
CA PRO A 537 -23.81 -12.54 -11.79
C PRO A 537 -23.42 -11.79 -13.07
N GLU A 538 -24.32 -10.96 -13.60
CA GLU A 538 -24.10 -10.15 -14.82
C GLU A 538 -23.08 -9.03 -14.61
N LEU A 539 -22.95 -8.53 -13.37
CA LEU A 539 -22.01 -7.47 -13.02
C LEU A 539 -20.61 -7.99 -12.69
N ASN A 540 -20.41 -9.30 -12.47
CA ASN A 540 -19.14 -9.88 -12.03
C ASN A 540 -17.95 -9.45 -12.90
N LYS A 541 -18.13 -9.44 -14.23
CA LYS A 541 -17.09 -8.98 -15.16
C LYS A 541 -16.75 -7.50 -14.94
N SER A 542 -17.77 -6.65 -14.89
CA SER A 542 -17.58 -5.21 -14.68
C SER A 542 -16.95 -4.92 -13.31
N ILE A 543 -17.40 -5.59 -12.25
CA ILE A 543 -16.83 -5.47 -10.90
C ILE A 543 -15.36 -5.85 -10.93
N HIS A 544 -15.01 -6.97 -11.58
CA HIS A 544 -13.62 -7.39 -11.72
C HIS A 544 -12.77 -6.32 -12.41
N ILE A 545 -13.22 -5.74 -13.53
CA ILE A 545 -12.45 -4.71 -14.26
C ILE A 545 -12.31 -3.41 -13.46
N TYR A 546 -13.41 -2.88 -12.90
CA TYR A 546 -13.34 -1.65 -12.10
C TYR A 546 -12.52 -1.85 -10.83
N SER A 547 -12.69 -2.96 -10.11
CA SER A 547 -11.89 -3.25 -8.91
C SER A 547 -10.41 -3.43 -9.24
N SER A 548 -10.06 -4.08 -10.35
CA SER A 548 -8.65 -4.19 -10.82
C SER A 548 -8.04 -2.82 -11.12
N ALA A 549 -8.74 -2.00 -11.91
CA ALA A 549 -8.30 -0.66 -12.30
C ALA A 549 -8.11 0.28 -11.09
N LEU A 550 -9.14 0.35 -10.24
CA LEU A 550 -9.16 1.25 -9.10
C LEU A 550 -8.23 0.75 -7.99
N LYS A 551 -8.16 -0.56 -7.68
CA LYS A 551 -7.18 -1.06 -6.70
C LYS A 551 -5.77 -0.71 -7.11
N ALA A 552 -5.39 -0.92 -8.38
CA ALA A 552 -4.04 -0.61 -8.84
C ALA A 552 -3.72 0.89 -8.72
N THR A 553 -4.59 1.74 -9.26
CA THR A 553 -4.38 3.19 -9.29
C THR A 553 -4.41 3.82 -7.89
N LEU A 554 -5.38 3.44 -7.06
CA LEU A 554 -5.55 4.04 -5.74
C LEU A 554 -4.43 3.65 -4.77
N THR A 555 -3.88 2.43 -4.88
CA THR A 555 -2.76 1.98 -4.04
C THR A 555 -1.43 2.61 -4.46
N TRP A 556 -1.16 2.72 -5.77
CA TRP A 556 0.01 3.49 -6.25
C TRP A 556 -0.09 4.96 -5.83
N GLN A 557 -1.27 5.57 -5.97
CA GLN A 557 -1.46 6.95 -5.54
C GLN A 557 -1.27 7.10 -4.03
N ASN A 558 -1.68 6.13 -3.21
CA ASN A 558 -1.41 6.16 -1.77
C ASN A 558 0.09 6.18 -1.45
N MET A 559 0.91 5.39 -2.15
CA MET A 559 2.37 5.41 -1.96
C MET A 559 3.00 6.75 -2.34
N THR A 560 2.58 7.34 -3.45
CA THR A 560 2.99 8.69 -3.84
C THR A 560 2.58 9.72 -2.79
N THR A 561 1.32 9.66 -2.35
CA THR A 561 0.77 10.58 -1.34
C THR A 561 1.55 10.50 -0.03
N LEU A 562 1.79 9.30 0.50
CA LEU A 562 2.51 9.11 1.76
C LEU A 562 3.98 9.54 1.65
N GLN A 563 4.64 9.25 0.53
CA GLN A 563 6.03 9.69 0.32
C GLN A 563 6.12 11.21 0.34
N GLU A 564 5.28 11.90 -0.42
CA GLU A 564 5.27 13.36 -0.49
C GLU A 564 4.86 14.00 0.84
N CYS A 565 3.83 13.48 1.52
CA CYS A 565 3.42 13.98 2.83
C CYS A 565 4.56 13.86 3.85
N ARG A 566 5.30 12.74 3.84
CA ARG A 566 6.45 12.52 4.72
C ARG A 566 7.56 13.56 4.45
N GLU A 567 7.87 13.80 3.20
CA GLU A 567 8.88 14.78 2.80
C GLU A 567 8.46 16.22 3.07
N ALA A 568 7.18 16.55 2.88
CA ALA A 568 6.61 17.85 3.19
C ALA A 568 6.69 18.17 4.70
N CYS A 569 6.67 17.13 5.54
CA CYS A 569 6.87 17.25 6.98
C CYS A 569 8.34 17.32 7.42
N GLY A 570 9.30 17.25 6.50
CA GLY A 570 10.74 17.30 6.79
C GLY A 570 11.19 16.21 7.77
N GLY A 571 12.12 16.54 8.67
CA GLY A 571 12.64 15.60 9.67
C GLY A 571 11.57 15.06 10.62
N GLN A 572 10.52 15.83 10.91
CA GLN A 572 9.41 15.38 11.75
C GLN A 572 8.62 14.24 11.08
N GLY A 573 8.56 14.21 9.75
CA GLY A 573 7.91 13.12 9.00
C GLY A 573 8.59 11.76 9.14
N LEU A 574 9.85 11.70 9.59
CA LEU A 574 10.57 10.45 9.87
C LEU A 574 10.26 9.87 11.26
N LYS A 575 9.71 10.67 12.17
CA LYS A 575 9.44 10.24 13.54
C LYS A 575 8.29 9.23 13.55
N THR A 576 8.53 8.06 14.11
CA THR A 576 7.55 6.96 14.19
C THR A 576 6.20 7.37 14.79
N GLU A 577 6.20 8.24 15.80
CA GLU A 577 4.97 8.77 16.43
C GLU A 577 4.14 9.65 15.50
N ASN A 578 4.74 10.19 14.43
CA ASN A 578 4.06 11.00 13.43
C ASN A 578 3.42 10.15 12.31
N ARG A 579 3.58 8.82 12.37
CA ARG A 579 2.87 7.77 11.63
C ARG A 579 3.05 7.73 10.11
N ILE A 580 3.22 8.85 9.41
CA ILE A 580 3.29 8.90 7.94
C ILE A 580 4.37 7.95 7.39
N GLY A 581 5.57 7.96 7.98
CA GLY A 581 6.65 7.05 7.57
C GLY A 581 6.31 5.57 7.78
N ILE A 582 5.63 5.23 8.89
CA ILE A 582 5.19 3.86 9.18
C ILE A 582 4.09 3.41 8.23
N PHE A 583 3.11 4.26 7.93
CA PHE A 583 2.07 3.93 6.96
C PHE A 583 2.67 3.57 5.61
N LYS A 584 3.75 4.23 5.19
CA LYS A 584 4.43 3.86 3.95
C LYS A 584 4.93 2.42 3.98
N ALA A 585 5.54 2.00 5.08
CA ALA A 585 6.05 0.63 5.25
C ALA A 585 4.92 -0.41 5.38
N GLU A 586 3.83 -0.08 6.09
CA GLU A 586 2.70 -1.00 6.27
C GLU A 586 1.86 -1.17 5.01
N PHE A 587 1.62 -0.09 4.26
CA PHE A 587 0.69 -0.10 3.12
C PHE A 587 1.36 -0.41 1.78
N ASP A 588 2.70 -0.49 1.72
CA ASP A 588 3.46 -0.82 0.49
C ASP A 588 2.99 -2.15 -0.15
N VAL A 589 2.68 -3.15 0.68
CA VAL A 589 2.18 -4.45 0.24
C VAL A 589 0.91 -4.37 -0.61
N GLN A 590 0.15 -3.27 -0.50
CA GLN A 590 -1.10 -3.09 -1.22
C GLN A 590 -0.91 -3.04 -2.73
N SER A 591 0.29 -2.70 -3.21
CA SER A 591 0.61 -2.77 -4.63
C SER A 591 0.84 -4.21 -5.15
N THR A 592 0.96 -5.19 -4.25
CA THR A 592 1.34 -6.57 -4.58
C THR A 592 0.23 -7.59 -4.32
N PHE A 593 -0.38 -7.60 -3.13
CA PHE A 593 -1.38 -8.62 -2.79
C PHE A 593 -2.75 -8.38 -3.47
N GLU A 594 -3.62 -9.39 -3.46
CA GLU A 594 -4.92 -9.37 -4.17
C GLU A 594 -4.81 -9.07 -5.69
N GLY A 595 -3.63 -9.34 -6.25
CA GLY A 595 -3.25 -9.08 -7.63
C GLY A 595 -2.19 -7.98 -7.72
N ASP A 596 -1.05 -8.31 -8.31
CA ASP A 596 0.00 -7.34 -8.66
C ASP A 596 -0.60 -6.22 -9.53
N ASN A 597 -0.29 -4.97 -9.20
CA ASN A 597 -0.90 -3.82 -9.87
C ASN A 597 -0.64 -3.82 -11.39
N ASN A 598 0.54 -4.21 -11.86
CA ASN A 598 0.85 -4.25 -13.29
C ASN A 598 0.04 -5.34 -14.01
N VAL A 599 -0.06 -6.53 -13.40
CA VAL A 599 -0.89 -7.63 -13.91
C VAL A 599 -2.36 -7.22 -13.95
N LEU A 600 -2.87 -6.53 -12.93
CA LEU A 600 -4.25 -6.03 -12.91
C LEU A 600 -4.51 -4.99 -14.01
N MET A 601 -3.58 -4.07 -14.26
CA MET A 601 -3.69 -3.11 -15.37
C MET A 601 -3.70 -3.80 -16.74
N GLN A 602 -2.94 -4.88 -16.91
CA GLN A 602 -3.04 -5.71 -18.12
C GLN A 602 -4.40 -6.41 -18.26
N GLN A 603 -5.02 -6.83 -17.16
CA GLN A 603 -6.38 -7.41 -17.21
C GLN A 603 -7.41 -6.38 -17.69
N VAL A 604 -7.28 -5.12 -17.25
CA VAL A 604 -8.13 -4.01 -17.68
C VAL A 604 -8.01 -3.80 -19.20
N SER A 605 -6.80 -3.59 -19.72
CA SER A 605 -6.60 -3.34 -21.16
C SER A 605 -7.03 -4.52 -22.04
N LYS A 606 -6.76 -5.77 -21.62
CA LYS A 606 -7.24 -6.98 -22.31
C LYS A 606 -8.76 -7.05 -22.36
N ALA A 607 -9.46 -6.66 -21.29
CA ALA A 607 -10.92 -6.65 -21.26
C ALA A 607 -11.50 -5.57 -22.18
N LEU A 608 -10.93 -4.35 -22.18
CA LEU A 608 -11.34 -3.28 -23.08
C LEU A 608 -11.15 -3.67 -24.54
N TYR A 609 -10.01 -4.29 -24.87
CA TYR A 609 -9.75 -4.84 -26.20
C TYR A 609 -10.77 -5.92 -26.60
N ALA A 610 -11.10 -6.85 -25.69
CA ALA A 610 -12.07 -7.91 -25.95
C ALA A 610 -13.50 -7.36 -26.18
N GLU A 611 -13.93 -6.36 -25.40
CA GLU A 611 -15.19 -5.66 -25.62
C GLU A 611 -15.18 -4.93 -26.96
N PHE A 612 -14.07 -4.27 -27.27
CA PHE A 612 -13.91 -3.53 -28.52
C PHE A 612 -14.10 -4.42 -29.75
N LEU A 613 -13.39 -5.55 -29.79
CA LEU A 613 -13.50 -6.53 -30.86
C LEU A 613 -14.89 -7.16 -30.94
N THR A 614 -15.51 -7.46 -29.79
CA THR A 614 -16.83 -8.09 -29.76
C THR A 614 -17.89 -7.18 -30.36
N ALA A 615 -17.91 -5.90 -29.96
CA ALA A 615 -18.82 -4.90 -30.50
C ALA A 615 -18.60 -4.69 -32.01
N LYS A 616 -17.34 -4.58 -32.45
CA LYS A 616 -17.00 -4.43 -33.88
C LYS A 616 -17.42 -5.64 -34.71
N ARG A 617 -17.14 -6.87 -34.25
CA ARG A 617 -17.51 -8.10 -34.95
C ARG A 617 -19.03 -8.28 -35.05
N LYS A 618 -19.77 -7.93 -34.00
CA LYS A 618 -21.24 -8.04 -33.97
C LYS A 618 -21.96 -6.85 -34.60
N ASN A 619 -21.23 -5.81 -35.04
CA ASN A 619 -21.78 -4.54 -35.48
C ASN A 619 -22.79 -3.95 -34.47
N GLN A 620 -22.46 -4.02 -33.18
CA GLN A 620 -23.29 -3.56 -32.07
C GLN A 620 -22.70 -2.28 -31.45
N PRO A 621 -23.54 -1.40 -30.88
CA PRO A 621 -23.05 -0.28 -30.09
C PRO A 621 -22.27 -0.78 -28.87
N PHE A 622 -21.24 -0.04 -28.48
CA PHE A 622 -20.49 -0.29 -27.24
C PHE A 622 -21.40 -0.07 -26.03
N LYS A 623 -21.37 -1.00 -25.07
CA LYS A 623 -22.14 -0.95 -23.84
C LYS A 623 -21.30 -1.51 -22.69
N GLY A 624 -21.28 -0.83 -21.55
CA GLY A 624 -20.51 -1.17 -20.37
C GLY A 624 -19.09 -0.59 -20.38
N LEU A 625 -18.46 -0.62 -19.20
CA LEU A 625 -17.10 -0.13 -18.96
C LEU A 625 -16.87 1.34 -19.37
N GLY A 626 -17.92 2.15 -19.53
CA GLY A 626 -17.78 3.54 -19.98
C GLY A 626 -17.31 3.69 -21.43
N LEU A 627 -17.34 2.61 -22.22
CA LEU A 627 -16.99 2.62 -23.65
C LEU A 627 -18.10 3.21 -24.52
N GLU A 628 -19.25 3.58 -23.95
CA GLU A 628 -20.38 4.20 -24.64
C GLU A 628 -19.98 5.48 -25.38
N HIS A 629 -18.96 6.18 -24.89
CA HIS A 629 -18.42 7.36 -25.55
C HIS A 629 -17.91 7.06 -26.97
N LEU A 630 -17.58 5.81 -27.32
CA LEU A 630 -17.16 5.39 -28.66
C LEU A 630 -18.31 5.32 -29.69
N ASN A 631 -19.57 5.33 -29.23
CA ASN A 631 -20.75 5.32 -30.11
C ASN A 631 -21.00 6.69 -30.77
N GLY A 632 -20.49 7.76 -30.16
CA GLY A 632 -20.66 9.14 -30.64
C GLY A 632 -19.50 9.63 -31.52
N PRO A 633 -19.62 10.87 -32.04
CA PRO A 633 -18.54 11.51 -32.79
C PRO A 633 -17.25 11.61 -31.96
N CYS A 634 -16.12 11.80 -32.64
CA CYS A 634 -14.84 12.05 -31.97
C CYS A 634 -14.88 13.44 -31.31
N PRO A 635 -14.51 13.57 -30.02
CA PRO A 635 -14.39 14.88 -29.41
C PRO A 635 -13.39 15.73 -30.18
N VAL A 636 -13.72 17.02 -30.35
CA VAL A 636 -12.86 18.01 -31.00
C VAL A 636 -12.27 18.91 -29.93
N ILE A 637 -10.94 18.91 -29.85
CA ILE A 637 -10.20 19.73 -28.89
C ILE A 637 -9.91 21.09 -29.53
N PRO A 638 -10.27 22.21 -28.89
CA PRO A 638 -9.93 23.53 -29.41
C PRO A 638 -8.41 23.73 -29.52
N ASP A 639 -7.98 24.45 -30.55
CA ASP A 639 -6.55 24.73 -30.78
C ASP A 639 -5.92 25.53 -29.61
N TYR A 640 -6.71 26.42 -29.00
CA TYR A 640 -6.29 27.25 -27.88
C TYR A 640 -7.20 27.05 -26.66
N LEU A 641 -6.59 26.66 -25.53
CA LEU A 641 -7.31 26.41 -24.29
C LEU A 641 -7.21 27.61 -23.33
N THR A 642 -8.36 28.20 -23.02
CA THR A 642 -8.50 29.21 -21.97
C THR A 642 -8.66 28.55 -20.59
N SER A 643 -8.46 29.31 -19.50
CA SER A 643 -8.77 28.81 -18.14
C SER A 643 -10.23 28.35 -18.02
N GLY A 644 -11.19 29.07 -18.62
CA GLY A 644 -12.59 28.66 -18.66
C GLY A 644 -12.82 27.32 -19.39
N THR A 645 -12.13 27.11 -20.51
CA THR A 645 -12.16 25.84 -21.25
C THR A 645 -11.59 24.70 -20.41
N LEU A 646 -10.42 24.91 -19.80
CA LEU A 646 -9.72 23.90 -18.98
C LEU A 646 -10.53 23.47 -17.75
N ARG A 647 -11.34 24.37 -17.18
CA ARG A 647 -12.21 24.10 -16.01
C ARG A 647 -13.58 23.52 -16.37
N SER A 648 -13.95 23.53 -17.66
CA SER A 648 -15.23 22.99 -18.12
C SER A 648 -15.28 21.47 -17.96
N SER A 649 -16.33 20.97 -17.30
CA SER A 649 -16.53 19.53 -17.10
C SER A 649 -16.73 18.78 -18.43
N SER A 650 -17.38 19.40 -19.42
CA SER A 650 -17.56 18.78 -20.74
C SER A 650 -16.21 18.60 -21.45
N PHE A 651 -15.40 19.66 -21.49
CA PHE A 651 -14.06 19.61 -22.09
C PHE A 651 -13.17 18.56 -21.41
N GLN A 652 -13.16 18.54 -20.08
CA GLN A 652 -12.35 17.60 -19.31
C GLN A 652 -12.73 16.15 -19.62
N MET A 653 -14.03 15.85 -19.69
CA MET A 653 -14.51 14.50 -20.03
C MET A 653 -14.20 14.15 -21.49
N ASP A 654 -14.43 15.07 -22.42
CA ASP A 654 -14.14 14.92 -23.84
C ASP A 654 -12.66 14.61 -24.10
N LEU A 655 -11.75 15.30 -23.41
CA LEU A 655 -10.31 15.07 -23.51
C LEU A 655 -9.91 13.67 -23.01
N LEU A 656 -10.43 13.23 -21.86
CA LEU A 656 -10.11 11.90 -21.33
C LEU A 656 -10.72 10.77 -22.19
N CYS A 657 -11.93 10.97 -22.71
CA CYS A 657 -12.57 10.09 -23.69
C CYS A 657 -11.76 10.01 -24.99
N LEU A 658 -11.25 11.14 -25.50
CA LEU A 658 -10.41 11.17 -26.70
C LEU A 658 -9.15 10.33 -26.51
N ARG A 659 -8.45 10.53 -25.38
CA ARG A 659 -7.21 9.79 -25.08
C ARG A 659 -7.46 8.28 -24.97
N GLU A 660 -8.48 7.86 -24.23
CA GLU A 660 -8.83 6.43 -24.11
C GLU A 660 -9.23 5.83 -25.46
N ARG A 661 -10.06 6.53 -26.24
CA ARG A 661 -10.48 6.13 -27.59
C ARG A 661 -9.30 5.92 -28.52
N ASP A 662 -8.35 6.86 -28.56
CA ASP A 662 -7.18 6.79 -29.44
C ASP A 662 -6.25 5.64 -29.03
N LEU A 663 -5.96 5.51 -27.73
CA LEU A 663 -5.16 4.42 -27.19
C LEU A 663 -5.76 3.05 -27.48
N LEU A 664 -7.08 2.88 -27.33
CA LEU A 664 -7.75 1.61 -27.60
C LEU A 664 -7.63 1.21 -29.08
N LYS A 665 -7.75 2.18 -29.99
CA LYS A 665 -7.55 1.96 -31.42
C LYS A 665 -6.11 1.56 -31.72
N ARG A 666 -5.12 2.30 -31.20
CA ARG A 666 -3.69 2.01 -31.39
C ARG A 666 -3.33 0.63 -30.86
N PHE A 667 -3.77 0.31 -29.64
CA PHE A 667 -3.54 -0.99 -29.03
C PHE A 667 -4.13 -2.11 -29.90
N THR A 668 -5.36 -1.93 -30.39
CA THR A 668 -6.00 -2.91 -31.28
C THR A 668 -5.23 -3.10 -32.59
N THR A 669 -4.78 -2.00 -33.21
CA THR A 669 -3.98 -2.04 -34.44
C THR A 669 -2.65 -2.76 -34.21
N GLU A 670 -1.94 -2.45 -33.13
CA GLU A 670 -0.64 -3.06 -32.84
C GLU A 670 -0.74 -4.56 -32.58
N VAL A 671 -1.72 -4.99 -31.79
CA VAL A 671 -2.01 -6.41 -31.59
C VAL A 671 -2.34 -7.08 -32.92
N SER A 672 -3.11 -6.42 -33.78
CA SER A 672 -3.45 -6.96 -35.11
C SER A 672 -2.23 -7.10 -36.02
N ASN A 673 -1.28 -6.17 -35.94
CA ASN A 673 -0.03 -6.25 -36.69
C ASN A 673 0.82 -7.46 -36.26
N TYR A 674 0.94 -7.72 -34.96
CA TYR A 674 1.65 -8.91 -34.47
C TYR A 674 0.94 -10.22 -34.87
N LEU A 675 -0.39 -10.26 -34.79
CA LEU A 675 -1.16 -11.41 -35.29
C LEU A 675 -0.92 -11.63 -36.79
N ALA A 676 -0.86 -10.56 -37.60
CA ALA A 676 -0.55 -10.65 -39.02
C ALA A 676 0.89 -11.12 -39.31
N GLN A 677 1.81 -10.93 -38.36
CA GLN A 677 3.18 -11.46 -38.41
C GLN A 677 3.28 -12.94 -37.98
N GLY A 678 2.15 -13.59 -37.66
CA GLY A 678 2.10 -14.99 -37.25
C GLY A 678 2.31 -15.24 -35.76
N GLU A 679 2.35 -14.18 -34.94
CA GLU A 679 2.45 -14.34 -33.49
C GLU A 679 1.13 -14.86 -32.89
N SER A 680 1.23 -15.64 -31.82
CA SER A 680 0.05 -16.04 -31.03
C SER A 680 -0.62 -14.82 -30.40
N ARG A 681 -1.92 -14.93 -30.09
CA ARG A 681 -2.67 -13.85 -29.44
C ARG A 681 -2.06 -13.45 -28.11
N GLU A 682 -1.61 -14.42 -27.33
CA GLU A 682 -0.99 -14.23 -26.02
C GLU A 682 0.32 -13.45 -26.17
N LYS A 683 1.15 -13.81 -27.16
CA LYS A 683 2.40 -13.12 -27.45
C LYS A 683 2.18 -11.73 -28.02
N ALA A 684 1.21 -11.54 -28.92
CA ALA A 684 0.84 -10.24 -29.46
C ALA A 684 0.41 -9.26 -28.35
N LEU A 685 -0.46 -9.69 -27.42
CA LEU A 685 -0.88 -8.89 -26.27
C LEU A 685 0.29 -8.54 -25.34
N MET A 686 1.25 -9.45 -25.17
CA MET A 686 2.44 -9.23 -24.35
C MET A 686 3.42 -8.25 -25.00
N LEU A 687 3.63 -8.34 -26.31
CA LEU A 687 4.50 -7.42 -27.05
C LEU A 687 3.93 -6.00 -27.10
N SER A 688 2.60 -5.87 -27.08
CA SER A 688 1.88 -4.57 -27.02
C SER A 688 1.74 -3.97 -25.61
N TYR A 689 2.61 -4.35 -24.66
CA TYR A 689 2.47 -3.98 -23.25
C TYR A 689 2.44 -2.46 -22.99
N GLN A 690 3.25 -1.67 -23.71
CA GLN A 690 3.34 -0.22 -23.47
C GLN A 690 2.00 0.49 -23.73
N LEU A 691 1.34 0.17 -24.85
CA LEU A 691 0.00 0.70 -25.16
C LEU A 691 -1.06 0.15 -24.21
N ALA A 692 -0.93 -1.11 -23.77
CA ALA A 692 -1.83 -1.70 -22.79
C ALA A 692 -1.77 -0.97 -21.43
N GLU A 693 -0.58 -0.61 -20.95
CA GLU A 693 -0.41 0.13 -19.69
C GLU A 693 -1.06 1.53 -19.78
N ASP A 694 -0.73 2.29 -20.83
CA ASP A 694 -1.27 3.63 -21.05
C ASP A 694 -2.80 3.60 -21.23
N LEU A 695 -3.35 2.60 -21.92
CA LEU A 695 -4.79 2.43 -22.10
C LEU A 695 -5.50 2.18 -20.76
N ALA A 696 -4.98 1.28 -19.93
CA ALA A 696 -5.58 0.98 -18.63
C ALA A 696 -5.54 2.20 -17.69
N ARG A 697 -4.46 3.00 -17.72
CA ARG A 697 -4.37 4.27 -17.00
C ARG A 697 -5.40 5.27 -17.52
N ALA A 698 -5.52 5.40 -18.85
CA ALA A 698 -6.50 6.29 -19.47
C ALA A 698 -7.95 5.95 -19.08
N PHE A 699 -8.30 4.66 -19.10
CA PHE A 699 -9.58 4.15 -18.62
C PHE A 699 -9.85 4.53 -17.16
N THR A 700 -8.84 4.32 -16.29
CA THR A 700 -9.02 4.53 -14.86
C THR A 700 -9.18 6.01 -14.52
N GLU A 701 -8.37 6.89 -15.11
CA GLU A 701 -8.45 8.33 -14.88
C GLU A 701 -9.79 8.91 -15.37
N ARG A 702 -10.28 8.46 -16.53
CA ARG A 702 -11.62 8.81 -17.05
C ARG A 702 -12.72 8.30 -16.12
N THR A 703 -12.61 7.07 -15.64
CA THR A 703 -13.57 6.46 -14.72
C THR A 703 -13.69 7.24 -13.42
N ILE A 704 -12.57 7.63 -12.81
CA ILE A 704 -12.57 8.44 -11.59
C ILE A 704 -13.24 9.80 -11.83
N LEU A 705 -12.93 10.46 -12.95
CA LEU A 705 -13.58 11.73 -13.31
C LEU A 705 -15.09 11.57 -13.49
N GLN A 706 -15.52 10.53 -14.21
CA GLN A 706 -16.94 10.24 -14.43
C GLN A 706 -17.69 10.04 -13.11
N ILE A 707 -17.15 9.20 -12.21
CA ILE A 707 -17.76 8.93 -10.91
C ILE A 707 -17.89 10.22 -10.09
N PHE A 708 -16.85 11.05 -10.08
CA PHE A 708 -16.88 12.30 -9.33
C PHE A 708 -17.87 13.33 -9.92
N LEU A 709 -18.00 13.40 -11.24
CA LEU A 709 -19.00 14.24 -11.91
C LEU A 709 -20.44 13.81 -11.58
N GLU A 710 -20.70 12.51 -11.47
CA GLU A 710 -22.00 11.98 -11.04
C GLU A 710 -22.31 12.39 -9.59
N ASP A 711 -21.32 12.32 -8.70
CA ASP A 711 -21.43 12.79 -7.32
C ASP A 711 -21.64 14.33 -7.26
N GLU A 712 -20.85 15.12 -7.99
CA GLU A 712 -20.95 16.59 -8.08
C GLU A 712 -22.31 17.07 -8.62
N LYS A 713 -22.90 16.32 -9.57
CA LYS A 713 -24.22 16.62 -10.13
C LYS A 713 -25.32 16.63 -9.06
N ASN A 714 -25.21 15.74 -8.07
CA ASN A 714 -26.20 15.60 -6.99
C ASN A 714 -26.05 16.64 -5.88
N ILE A 715 -24.99 17.46 -5.91
CA ILE A 715 -24.78 18.53 -4.95
C ILE A 715 -25.52 19.81 -5.41
N PRO A 716 -26.33 20.44 -4.55
CA PRO A 716 -26.97 21.71 -4.85
C PRO A 716 -25.96 22.82 -5.17
N THR A 717 -26.35 23.79 -5.99
CA THR A 717 -25.51 24.97 -6.27
C THR A 717 -25.19 25.72 -4.97
N GLY A 718 -23.93 26.07 -4.79
CA GLY A 718 -23.42 26.75 -3.60
C GLY A 718 -21.94 26.43 -3.37
N SER A 719 -21.38 26.92 -2.27
CA SER A 719 -19.94 26.87 -2.02
C SER A 719 -19.35 25.47 -2.03
N LEU A 720 -20.07 24.44 -1.56
CA LEU A 720 -19.58 23.07 -1.65
C LEU A 720 -19.39 22.63 -3.11
N LYS A 721 -20.35 22.96 -4.00
CA LYS A 721 -20.26 22.61 -5.42
C LYS A 721 -19.10 23.32 -6.10
N ASP A 722 -18.83 24.57 -5.73
CA ASP A 722 -17.69 25.33 -6.23
C ASP A 722 -16.35 24.69 -5.82
N ILE A 723 -16.23 24.26 -4.55
CA ILE A 723 -15.06 23.51 -4.06
C ILE A 723 -14.90 22.18 -4.79
N LEU A 724 -15.97 21.44 -5.05
CA LEU A 724 -15.90 20.20 -5.84
C LEU A 724 -15.42 20.49 -7.28
N GLY A 725 -15.89 21.59 -7.89
CA GLY A 725 -15.41 22.03 -9.20
C GLY A 725 -13.92 22.37 -9.23
N LEU A 726 -13.39 22.99 -8.17
CA LEU A 726 -11.94 23.24 -7.99
C LEU A 726 -11.15 21.93 -7.84
N LEU A 727 -11.62 21.02 -6.99
CA LEU A 727 -10.98 19.72 -6.76
C LEU A 727 -10.94 18.89 -8.06
N ARG A 728 -12.07 18.83 -8.79
CA ARG A 728 -12.15 18.17 -10.11
C ARG A 728 -11.18 18.78 -11.10
N SER A 729 -11.18 20.11 -11.23
CA SER A 729 -10.33 20.78 -12.22
C SER A 729 -8.86 20.57 -11.89
N LEU A 730 -8.47 20.67 -10.60
CA LEU A 730 -7.09 20.42 -10.18
C LEU A 730 -6.66 18.99 -10.48
N TYR A 731 -7.53 18.00 -10.22
CA TYR A 731 -7.25 16.61 -10.57
C TYR A 731 -6.98 16.43 -12.07
N VAL A 732 -7.87 16.94 -12.94
CA VAL A 732 -7.70 16.75 -14.39
C VAL A 732 -6.46 17.47 -14.92
N MET A 733 -6.19 18.69 -14.45
CA MET A 733 -4.98 19.41 -14.87
C MET A 733 -3.71 18.69 -14.41
N VAL A 734 -3.72 18.07 -13.23
CA VAL A 734 -2.60 17.27 -12.73
C VAL A 734 -2.42 16.01 -13.56
N CYS A 735 -3.49 15.31 -13.97
CA CYS A 735 -3.39 14.18 -14.90
C CYS A 735 -2.72 14.59 -16.23
N ILE A 736 -3.03 15.79 -16.74
CA ILE A 736 -2.41 16.33 -17.95
C ILE A 736 -0.92 16.65 -17.72
N ASP A 737 -0.58 17.33 -16.63
CA ASP A 737 0.79 17.77 -16.34
C ASP A 737 1.73 16.61 -16.01
N GLU A 738 1.22 15.54 -15.38
CA GLU A 738 2.02 14.37 -14.99
C GLU A 738 2.16 13.33 -16.11
N SER A 739 1.24 13.29 -17.08
CA SER A 739 1.24 12.25 -18.12
C SER A 739 1.76 12.75 -19.47
N ALA A 740 2.92 12.22 -19.88
CA ALA A 740 3.45 12.43 -21.22
C ALA A 740 2.53 11.86 -22.33
N SER A 741 1.53 11.02 -22.01
CA SER A 741 0.63 10.40 -22.99
C SER A 741 -0.13 11.44 -23.83
N PHE A 742 -0.49 12.59 -23.24
CA PHE A 742 -1.26 13.61 -23.96
C PHE A 742 -0.46 14.23 -25.11
N LEU A 743 0.86 14.39 -24.95
CA LEU A 743 1.76 14.82 -26.02
C LEU A 743 2.14 13.66 -26.94
N ARG A 744 2.49 12.50 -26.37
CA ARG A 744 2.95 11.31 -27.11
C ARG A 744 1.96 10.86 -28.18
N TYR A 745 0.66 10.95 -27.87
CA TYR A 745 -0.41 10.53 -28.78
C TYR A 745 -1.09 11.70 -29.49
N GLY A 746 -0.60 12.92 -29.31
CA GLY A 746 -1.12 14.11 -29.98
C GLY A 746 -2.53 14.53 -29.54
N CYS A 747 -2.94 14.19 -28.30
CA CYS A 747 -4.21 14.65 -27.74
C CYS A 747 -4.20 16.15 -27.44
N LEU A 748 -3.03 16.71 -27.12
CA LEU A 748 -2.82 18.13 -26.85
C LEU A 748 -1.53 18.61 -27.52
N SER A 749 -1.50 19.90 -27.89
CA SER A 749 -0.27 20.60 -28.31
C SER A 749 0.64 20.90 -27.12
N ARG A 750 1.88 21.32 -27.40
CA ARG A 750 2.84 21.72 -26.35
C ARG A 750 2.34 22.95 -25.60
N GLU A 751 1.71 23.87 -26.31
CA GLU A 751 1.15 25.11 -25.79
C GLU A 751 -0.02 24.82 -24.84
N ASN A 752 -0.89 23.88 -25.21
CA ASN A 752 -2.04 23.47 -24.39
C ASN A 752 -1.62 22.71 -23.13
N VAL A 753 -0.57 21.89 -23.19
CA VAL A 753 0.00 21.26 -21.98
C VAL A 753 0.67 22.30 -21.08
N ALA A 754 1.38 23.28 -21.65
CA ALA A 754 1.94 24.39 -20.87
C ALA A 754 0.84 25.23 -20.20
N ALA A 755 -0.29 25.46 -20.88
CA ALA A 755 -1.46 26.13 -20.32
C ALA A 755 -2.05 25.34 -19.14
N ALA A 756 -2.24 24.03 -19.27
CA ALA A 756 -2.70 23.16 -18.18
C ALA A 756 -1.74 23.20 -16.98
N ARG A 757 -0.42 23.14 -17.21
CA ARG A 757 0.59 23.25 -16.15
C ARG A 757 0.52 24.58 -15.40
N LYS A 758 0.30 25.69 -16.11
CA LYS A 758 0.09 27.00 -15.48
C LYS A 758 -1.19 27.00 -14.65
N GLU A 759 -2.26 26.39 -15.17
CA GLU A 759 -3.56 26.31 -14.50
C GLU A 759 -3.50 25.51 -13.18
N VAL A 760 -2.65 24.48 -13.08
CA VAL A 760 -2.40 23.75 -11.82
C VAL A 760 -2.00 24.72 -10.70
N MET A 761 -1.11 25.67 -10.97
CA MET A 761 -0.64 26.63 -9.95
C MET A 761 -1.73 27.63 -9.55
N THR A 762 -2.55 28.06 -10.51
CA THR A 762 -3.72 28.92 -10.25
C THR A 762 -4.70 28.19 -9.33
N LEU A 763 -5.06 26.95 -9.67
CA LEU A 763 -5.98 26.13 -8.90
C LEU A 763 -5.44 25.78 -7.51
N CYS A 764 -4.11 25.58 -7.36
CA CYS A 764 -3.49 25.42 -6.04
C CYS A 764 -3.68 26.68 -5.18
N SER A 765 -3.42 27.86 -5.73
CA SER A 765 -3.61 29.13 -5.01
C SER A 765 -5.07 29.33 -4.58
N GLU A 766 -6.02 29.00 -5.45
CA GLU A 766 -7.47 29.10 -5.16
C GLU A 766 -7.94 28.06 -4.15
N LEU A 767 -7.36 26.85 -4.16
CA LEU A 767 -7.73 25.78 -3.22
C LEU A 767 -7.11 25.98 -1.83
N ARG A 768 -5.95 26.64 -1.73
CA ARG A 768 -5.25 26.88 -0.47
C ARG A 768 -6.17 27.32 0.66
N PRO A 769 -6.98 28.40 0.54
CA PRO A 769 -7.76 28.93 1.67
C PRO A 769 -8.82 27.95 2.19
N HIS A 770 -9.07 26.86 1.45
CA HIS A 770 -10.03 25.82 1.81
C HIS A 770 -9.34 24.53 2.31
N ALA A 771 -8.01 24.47 2.29
CA ALA A 771 -7.25 23.26 2.60
C ALA A 771 -7.58 22.72 4.00
N LEU A 772 -7.64 23.59 5.02
CA LEU A 772 -8.01 23.20 6.38
C LEU A 772 -9.44 22.65 6.43
N ALA A 773 -10.41 23.34 5.84
CA ALA A 773 -11.80 22.89 5.82
C ALA A 773 -11.98 21.53 5.14
N ILE A 774 -11.26 21.29 4.04
CA ILE A 774 -11.31 20.01 3.32
C ILE A 774 -10.75 18.88 4.16
N VAL A 775 -9.55 19.03 4.76
CA VAL A 775 -8.98 17.95 5.60
C VAL A 775 -9.77 17.73 6.88
N SER A 776 -10.35 18.78 7.46
CA SER A 776 -11.26 18.68 8.62
C SER A 776 -12.59 17.98 8.26
N SER A 777 -12.96 17.91 6.98
CA SER A 777 -14.13 17.18 6.50
C SER A 777 -13.88 15.68 6.31
N PHE A 778 -12.66 15.19 6.50
CA PHE A 778 -12.34 13.76 6.32
C PHE A 778 -12.92 12.85 7.40
N GLY A 779 -13.45 13.41 8.50
CA GLY A 779 -14.09 12.62 9.55
C GLY A 779 -13.13 11.73 10.35
N ILE A 780 -11.83 12.04 10.33
CA ILE A 780 -10.80 11.36 11.11
C ILE A 780 -10.71 12.07 12.47
N PRO A 781 -10.98 11.39 13.60
CA PRO A 781 -10.86 12.03 14.90
C PRO A 781 -9.40 12.39 15.21
N ASP A 782 -9.22 13.45 16.01
CA ASP A 782 -7.90 13.99 16.36
C ASP A 782 -6.94 12.92 16.91
N ALA A 783 -7.45 11.98 17.71
CA ALA A 783 -6.68 10.89 18.29
C ALA A 783 -6.05 9.97 17.22
N PHE A 784 -6.65 9.87 16.04
CA PHE A 784 -6.18 9.04 14.92
C PHE A 784 -5.37 9.83 13.88
N LEU A 785 -5.01 11.08 14.18
CA LEU A 785 -3.97 11.79 13.45
C LEU A 785 -2.62 11.55 14.14
N SER A 786 -1.75 12.55 14.15
CA SER A 786 -0.51 12.52 14.91
C SER A 786 -0.30 13.83 15.66
N PRO A 787 0.57 13.87 16.69
CA PRO A 787 0.92 15.11 17.38
C PRO A 787 1.39 16.22 16.43
N LEU A 788 2.00 15.85 15.29
CA LEU A 788 2.46 16.78 14.26
C LEU A 788 1.33 17.63 13.65
N ALA A 789 0.09 17.13 13.67
CA ALA A 789 -1.08 17.85 13.17
C ALA A 789 -1.61 18.91 14.15
N PHE A 790 -1.04 19.01 15.35
CA PHE A 790 -1.44 19.90 16.44
C PHE A 790 -0.21 20.67 16.95
N ASP A 791 -0.16 20.99 18.24
CA ASP A 791 0.98 21.67 18.87
C ASP A 791 2.22 20.76 18.90
N TRP A 792 2.92 20.76 17.76
CA TRP A 792 4.13 20.01 17.56
C TRP A 792 5.32 20.59 18.35
N ILE A 793 5.22 21.82 18.88
CA ILE A 793 6.23 22.39 19.77
C ILE A 793 6.07 21.77 21.15
N GLU A 794 4.86 21.82 21.72
CA GLU A 794 4.55 21.19 23.01
C GLU A 794 4.82 19.68 22.98
N ALA A 795 4.42 18.98 21.91
CA ALA A 795 4.66 17.54 21.77
C ALA A 795 6.15 17.14 21.75
N ASN A 796 7.05 18.09 21.46
CA ASN A 796 8.50 17.90 21.49
C ASN A 796 9.18 18.66 22.65
N ALA A 797 8.42 19.33 23.52
CA ALA A 797 8.96 20.03 24.66
C ALA A 797 9.57 19.05 25.67
N ARG A 798 10.57 19.53 26.43
CA ARG A 798 11.15 18.76 27.53
C ARG A 798 10.08 18.50 28.58
N SER A 799 9.86 17.25 28.97
CA SER A 799 9.01 16.93 30.11
C SER A 799 9.61 17.56 31.36
N SER A 800 8.86 18.42 32.05
CA SER A 800 9.26 19.06 33.31
C SER A 800 9.25 18.09 34.51
N GLY A 801 9.47 16.79 34.28
CA GLY A 801 9.46 15.76 35.32
C GLY A 801 10.53 14.69 35.08
N ASN A 802 11.49 14.65 36.00
CA ASN A 802 12.49 13.61 36.25
C ASN A 802 13.39 13.21 35.07
N GLU A 803 14.45 13.99 34.85
CA GLU A 803 15.78 13.44 34.53
C GLU A 803 16.69 13.62 35.75
#